data_AF-G7E704-F1
#
_entry.id   AF-G7E704-F1
#
_cell.length_a   1.000
_cell.length_b   1.000
_cell.length_c   1.000
_cell.angle_alpha   90.00
_cell.angle_beta   90.00
_cell.angle_gamma   90.00
#
_symmetry.space_group_name_H-M   'P 1'
#
loop_
_entity.id
_entity.type
_entity.pdbx_description
1 polymer ?
#
loop_
_entity_poly.entity_id
_entity_poly.type
_entity_poly.pdbx_seq_one_letter_code
_entity_poly.pdbx_strand_id
1 'polypeptide(L)'
;MAFTFAVIGSTIASTLLRLGGFFFLRWFPGHIFATALPTLYVAYLLTYLDLNTLIVAVEQDSQIFMEDHAERAADRLLQGKEAVVKSEDIAANAPAPASDKPGAPSYSSVAANGKTAKGKPGKAKNGSSKLDPKPENPLTSSRPSAASLLRMQKQASTLATPGPISFILGRCTRSRVFNRFSLAINTAILLMVIDFVYTPVFFIDHNDLAFARAGAVGDTWVKLSTRVPPLAAHAPITASAAHFASGLSSTAKKYASKLSMSGDSGLEPLADHLLDHSFLHKLNATISEPFAAVPILPRAKSLPSLDRLAELAEDGKHGIARILYRPTRPSGRWQEGPVVQSTADADYMSTVRLSNLSPATEYEYKLVSAVDGDILPSFGEKVQMFKTFPSPRLAAGASHFTFAASSCIIPGWPYVPFGDHLSVKGARYLSSAIESENVDFALLMGDFIYADTPYRGRSKGTKRDYFMRKYRQTYASEDMRKVYERVPIINVYDDHEIANDYAGESKDTPHFQDANHAYVAYNGEPNYDTVSDASSLLNSDAEKSNYYWFRHGDAAFFVLDARRYRSANEAEDDEQKTMLGEKQKRVFKEWLTAVNSTVTFKFVVTSTPFMTLWGGINGADDTWRGFQTERTELMDLLEFVPNVIILSGDRHEFAAATIRNKVVEFSVSPLNQFYLPIRTLSPKHGLGATGEDFLLKYIPNGNHKFVTMEVDTRTANLPIVNMKLFVDGKEAWKLQVQGKAVHASRTSIGVAYSIFSLLGLRRPSWLW
;
A
#
# COMPACT_ATOMS: atom_id res chain seq x y z
N MET A 1 15.30 -19.05 37.15
CA MET A 1 15.96 -18.02 36.32
C MET A 1 16.01 -18.47 34.88
N ALA A 2 17.12 -18.99 34.31
CA ALA A 2 17.23 -19.29 32.86
C ALA A 2 15.99 -19.98 32.25
N PHE A 3 15.58 -21.15 32.76
CA PHE A 3 14.35 -21.83 32.31
C PHE A 3 13.07 -20.99 32.45
N THR A 4 12.95 -20.23 33.55
CA THR A 4 11.83 -19.31 33.79
C THR A 4 11.80 -18.20 32.73
N PHE A 5 12.96 -17.66 32.35
CA PHE A 5 13.09 -16.69 31.28
C PHE A 5 12.80 -17.31 29.90
N ALA A 6 13.18 -18.56 29.65
CA ALA A 6 12.82 -19.28 28.42
C ALA A 6 11.29 -19.48 28.30
N VAL A 7 10.61 -19.93 29.36
CA VAL A 7 9.13 -20.06 29.38
C VAL A 7 8.44 -18.71 29.17
N ILE A 8 8.91 -17.65 29.83
CA ILE A 8 8.35 -16.30 29.67
C ILE A 8 8.62 -15.76 28.26
N GLY A 9 9.86 -15.83 27.78
CA GLY A 9 10.28 -15.34 26.46
C GLY A 9 9.57 -16.07 25.32
N SER A 10 9.44 -17.40 25.38
CA SER A 10 8.67 -18.19 24.41
C SER A 10 7.19 -17.78 24.40
N THR A 11 6.60 -17.55 25.58
CA THR A 11 5.20 -17.09 25.69
C THR A 11 5.00 -15.70 25.10
N ILE A 12 5.91 -14.76 25.38
CA ILE A 12 5.88 -13.39 24.84
C ILE A 12 6.07 -13.40 23.32
N ALA A 13 7.11 -14.08 22.82
CA ALA A 13 7.38 -14.18 21.39
C ALA A 13 6.21 -14.84 20.62
N SER A 14 5.63 -15.90 21.17
CA SER A 14 4.43 -16.54 20.63
C SER A 14 3.22 -15.60 20.62
N THR A 15 2.96 -14.89 21.72
CA THR A 15 1.82 -13.97 21.83
C THR A 15 1.97 -12.79 20.86
N LEU A 16 3.16 -12.19 20.78
CA LEU A 16 3.45 -11.08 19.86
C LEU A 16 3.41 -11.52 18.39
N LEU A 17 3.92 -12.71 18.05
CA LEU A 17 3.80 -13.27 16.71
C LEU A 17 2.34 -13.52 16.32
N ARG A 18 1.50 -14.01 17.24
CA ARG A 18 0.09 -14.31 16.98
C ARG A 18 -0.76 -13.05 16.82
N LEU A 19 -0.65 -12.13 17.78
CA LEU A 19 -1.33 -10.84 17.70
C LEU A 19 -0.82 -10.05 16.50
N GLY A 20 0.49 -9.86 16.38
CA GLY A 20 1.10 -9.12 15.28
C GLY A 20 0.83 -9.74 13.91
N GLY A 21 0.80 -11.07 13.79
CA GLY A 21 0.39 -11.77 12.57
C GLY A 21 -1.09 -11.57 12.23
N PHE A 22 -1.98 -11.58 13.22
CA PHE A 22 -3.39 -11.25 13.00
C PHE A 22 -3.57 -9.78 12.57
N PHE A 23 -2.96 -8.83 13.28
CA PHE A 23 -2.95 -7.41 12.90
C PHE A 23 -2.40 -7.24 11.48
N PHE A 24 -1.25 -7.82 11.16
CA PHE A 24 -0.60 -7.67 9.86
C PHE A 24 -1.37 -8.28 8.70
N LEU A 25 -2.04 -9.42 8.89
CA LEU A 25 -2.75 -10.14 7.81
C LEU A 25 -4.23 -9.76 7.70
N ARG A 26 -4.80 -9.03 8.67
CA ARG A 26 -6.22 -8.68 8.70
C ARG A 26 -6.57 -7.24 9.02
N TRP A 27 -5.65 -6.41 9.51
CA TRP A 27 -5.97 -5.03 9.93
C TRP A 27 -4.97 -3.94 9.52
N PHE A 28 -3.67 -4.18 9.51
CA PHE A 28 -2.69 -3.15 9.17
C PHE A 28 -1.42 -3.78 8.56
N PRO A 29 -1.26 -3.77 7.22
CA PRO A 29 -0.15 -4.40 6.51
C PRO A 29 1.15 -3.55 6.59
N GLY A 30 1.46 -2.97 7.75
CA GLY A 30 2.59 -2.05 7.93
C GLY A 30 3.96 -2.70 7.74
N HIS A 31 4.89 -1.98 7.09
CA HIS A 31 6.18 -2.52 6.64
C HIS A 31 7.11 -3.04 7.76
N ILE A 32 6.90 -2.58 9.00
CA ILE A 32 7.63 -3.04 10.20
C ILE A 32 7.35 -4.54 10.48
N PHE A 33 6.15 -5.03 10.21
CA PHE A 33 5.77 -6.42 10.49
C PHE A 33 6.50 -7.44 9.61
N ALA A 34 6.83 -7.06 8.36
CA ALA A 34 7.56 -7.91 7.42
C ALA A 34 8.98 -8.30 7.91
N THR A 35 9.57 -7.53 8.83
CA THR A 35 10.85 -7.86 9.49
C THR A 35 10.67 -8.31 10.93
N ALA A 36 9.71 -7.72 11.67
CA ALA A 36 9.45 -8.06 13.06
C ALA A 36 8.88 -9.48 13.26
N LEU A 37 7.94 -9.93 12.42
CA LEU A 37 7.28 -11.22 12.59
C LEU A 37 8.22 -12.42 12.32
N PRO A 38 9.07 -12.44 11.27
CA PRO A 38 10.13 -13.44 11.14
C PRO A 38 11.10 -13.45 12.32
N THR A 39 11.48 -12.27 12.83
CA THR A 39 12.38 -12.15 13.99
C THR A 39 11.75 -12.72 15.26
N LEU A 40 10.48 -12.43 15.52
CA LEU A 40 9.70 -12.99 16.62
C LEU A 40 9.55 -14.52 16.50
N TYR A 41 9.35 -15.05 15.30
CA TYR A 41 9.31 -16.50 15.08
C TYR A 41 10.67 -17.16 15.36
N VAL A 42 11.80 -16.58 14.96
CA VAL A 42 13.13 -17.12 15.28
C VAL A 42 13.37 -17.14 16.79
N ALA A 43 13.02 -16.06 17.50
CA ALA A 43 13.10 -16.01 18.97
C ALA A 43 12.17 -17.05 19.65
N TYR A 44 10.96 -17.23 19.13
CA TYR A 44 10.05 -18.28 19.56
C TYR A 44 10.61 -19.68 19.31
N LEU A 45 11.18 -19.96 18.14
CA LEU A 45 11.68 -21.27 17.75
C LEU A 45 12.91 -21.68 18.59
N LEU A 46 13.85 -20.76 18.81
CA LEU A 46 15.03 -21.02 19.65
C LEU A 46 14.63 -21.35 21.10
N THR A 47 13.70 -20.57 21.67
CA THR A 47 13.19 -20.83 23.03
C THR A 47 12.30 -22.07 23.09
N TYR A 48 11.53 -22.38 22.05
CA TYR A 48 10.75 -23.63 21.94
C TYR A 48 11.66 -24.86 21.96
N LEU A 49 12.77 -24.84 21.22
CA LEU A 49 13.69 -25.98 21.14
C LEU A 49 14.35 -26.27 22.49
N ASP A 50 14.86 -25.24 23.18
CA ASP A 50 15.44 -25.35 24.54
C ASP A 50 14.43 -25.86 25.58
N LEU A 51 13.17 -25.40 25.52
CA LEU A 51 12.11 -25.91 26.39
C LEU A 51 11.73 -27.37 26.06
N ASN A 52 11.69 -27.73 24.78
CA ASN A 52 11.29 -29.06 24.35
C ASN A 52 12.37 -30.12 24.62
N THR A 53 13.66 -29.82 24.45
CA THR A 53 14.74 -30.74 24.84
C THR A 53 14.72 -30.99 26.35
N LEU A 54 14.50 -29.96 27.17
CA LEU A 54 14.38 -30.15 28.61
C LEU A 54 13.12 -30.96 28.99
N ILE A 55 11.97 -30.73 28.34
CA ILE A 55 10.76 -31.54 28.60
C ILE A 55 11.02 -33.02 28.32
N VAL A 56 11.68 -33.36 27.21
CA VAL A 56 12.06 -34.74 26.89
C VAL A 56 12.99 -35.33 27.95
N ALA A 57 14.02 -34.58 28.38
CA ALA A 57 14.93 -35.04 29.42
C ALA A 57 14.22 -35.30 30.76
N VAL A 58 13.30 -34.41 31.19
CA VAL A 58 12.54 -34.60 32.43
C VAL A 58 11.55 -35.77 32.32
N GLU A 59 10.92 -35.98 31.17
CA GLU A 59 10.08 -37.17 30.96
C GLU A 59 10.93 -38.45 31.07
N GLN A 60 12.07 -38.55 30.39
CA GLN A 60 12.96 -39.72 30.43
C GLN A 60 13.49 -40.01 31.84
N ASP A 61 14.07 -39.02 32.52
CA ASP A 61 14.57 -39.15 33.89
C ASP A 61 13.44 -39.53 34.87
N SER A 62 12.20 -39.08 34.63
CA SER A 62 11.05 -39.46 35.47
C SER A 62 10.59 -40.90 35.25
N GLN A 63 10.68 -41.44 34.02
CA GLN A 63 10.38 -42.85 33.76
C GLN A 63 11.41 -43.76 34.44
N ILE A 64 12.70 -43.47 34.25
CA ILE A 64 13.82 -44.21 34.87
C ILE A 64 13.70 -44.22 36.41
N PHE A 65 13.33 -43.08 37.01
CA PHE A 65 13.09 -43.00 38.46
C PHE A 65 11.88 -43.83 38.91
N MET A 66 10.78 -43.82 38.16
CA MET A 66 9.58 -44.60 38.51
C MET A 66 9.82 -46.11 38.34
N GLU A 67 10.62 -46.53 37.36
CA GLU A 67 11.04 -47.92 37.16
C GLU A 67 11.94 -48.41 38.32
N ASP A 68 13.01 -47.69 38.65
CA ASP A 68 13.89 -47.96 39.81
C ASP A 68 13.12 -47.98 41.14
N HIS A 69 12.08 -47.15 41.29
CA HIS A 69 11.27 -47.10 42.50
C HIS A 69 10.19 -48.21 42.55
N ALA A 70 9.76 -48.74 41.40
CA ALA A 70 8.88 -49.91 41.31
C ALA A 70 9.66 -51.22 41.50
N GLU A 71 10.86 -51.32 40.91
CA GLU A 71 11.80 -52.43 41.10
C GLU A 71 12.14 -52.61 42.59
N ARG A 72 12.55 -51.53 43.27
CA ARG A 72 12.79 -51.55 44.73
C ARG A 72 11.53 -51.81 45.58
N ALA A 73 10.34 -51.57 45.04
CA ALA A 73 9.10 -51.94 45.72
C ALA A 73 8.80 -53.44 45.57
N ALA A 74 9.07 -54.01 44.39
CA ALA A 74 9.01 -55.45 44.15
C ALA A 74 10.04 -56.21 45.00
N ASP A 75 11.30 -55.75 45.06
CA ASP A 75 12.34 -56.31 45.94
C ASP A 75 11.91 -56.37 47.40
N ARG A 76 11.31 -55.29 47.92
CA ARG A 76 10.81 -55.25 49.30
C ARG A 76 9.62 -56.18 49.52
N LEU A 77 8.78 -56.41 48.51
CA LEU A 77 7.68 -57.38 48.57
C LEU A 77 8.19 -58.82 48.48
N LEU A 78 9.28 -59.07 47.75
CA LEU A 78 9.96 -60.37 47.69
C LEU A 78 10.68 -60.68 49.01
N GLN A 79 11.50 -59.76 49.51
CA GLN A 79 12.15 -59.86 50.83
C GLN A 79 11.11 -59.96 51.97
N GLY A 80 9.98 -59.25 51.86
CA GLY A 80 8.84 -59.39 52.77
C GLY A 80 8.22 -60.79 52.76
N LYS A 81 8.09 -61.40 51.58
CA LYS A 81 7.63 -62.81 51.47
C LYS A 81 8.66 -63.80 52.02
N GLU A 82 9.96 -63.61 51.76
CA GLU A 82 11.00 -64.44 52.38
C GLU A 82 11.02 -64.31 53.91
N ALA A 83 10.76 -63.11 54.44
CA ALA A 83 10.66 -62.87 55.88
C ALA A 83 9.43 -63.56 56.50
N VAL A 84 8.29 -63.58 55.80
CA VAL A 84 7.09 -64.31 56.23
C VAL A 84 7.35 -65.83 56.22
N VAL A 85 7.92 -66.37 55.14
CA VAL A 85 8.27 -67.82 55.06
C VAL A 85 9.25 -68.22 56.16
N LYS A 86 10.24 -67.37 56.49
CA LYS A 86 11.17 -67.61 57.61
C LYS A 86 10.55 -67.38 59.01
N SER A 87 9.32 -66.87 59.11
CA SER A 87 8.64 -66.65 60.40
C SER A 87 7.74 -67.81 60.83
N GLU A 88 7.37 -68.71 59.93
CA GLU A 88 6.52 -69.88 60.26
C GLU A 88 7.33 -71.04 60.87
N ASP A 89 8.64 -71.12 60.62
CA ASP A 89 9.54 -72.17 61.15
C ASP A 89 9.99 -71.99 62.62
N ILE A 90 9.70 -70.85 63.27
CA ILE A 90 10.21 -70.54 64.62
C ILE A 90 9.08 -70.12 65.58
N ALA A 91 8.14 -71.04 65.82
CA ALA A 91 6.98 -70.81 66.69
C ALA A 91 6.68 -72.00 67.65
N ALA A 92 7.69 -72.49 68.37
CA ALA A 92 7.53 -73.59 69.33
C ALA A 92 8.27 -73.37 70.67
N ASN A 93 7.51 -72.85 71.65
CA ASN A 93 7.69 -72.82 73.13
C ASN A 93 7.66 -71.41 73.75
N ALA A 94 6.87 -71.28 74.83
CA ALA A 94 6.73 -70.10 75.70
C ALA A 94 7.37 -70.39 77.10
N PRO A 95 7.48 -69.45 78.07
CA PRO A 95 6.34 -68.71 78.66
C PRO A 95 6.61 -67.22 78.98
N ALA A 96 5.66 -66.58 79.69
CA ALA A 96 5.66 -65.19 80.20
C ALA A 96 5.41 -65.21 81.75
N PRO A 97 5.09 -64.13 82.51
CA PRO A 97 4.85 -62.70 82.17
C PRO A 97 5.43 -61.68 83.21
N ALA A 98 4.82 -60.47 83.29
CA ALA A 98 4.93 -59.40 84.32
C ALA A 98 6.14 -58.43 84.25
N SER A 99 6.02 -57.12 84.58
CA SER A 99 4.83 -56.25 84.84
C SER A 99 5.13 -54.74 84.62
N ASP A 100 4.06 -53.92 84.72
CA ASP A 100 4.02 -52.49 85.08
C ASP A 100 3.87 -51.37 84.02
N LYS A 101 3.53 -50.19 84.55
CA LYS A 101 2.75 -49.04 84.01
C LYS A 101 3.16 -47.77 84.81
N PRO A 102 2.65 -46.55 84.52
CA PRO A 102 2.11 -45.97 83.27
C PRO A 102 2.77 -44.59 82.93
N GLY A 103 2.37 -43.92 81.83
CA GLY A 103 2.70 -42.50 81.64
C GLY A 103 2.30 -41.86 80.30
N ALA A 104 1.56 -40.75 80.35
CA ALA A 104 1.22 -39.81 79.27
C ALA A 104 0.87 -38.43 79.92
N PRO A 105 0.56 -37.30 79.22
CA PRO A 105 0.42 -37.08 77.77
C PRO A 105 0.97 -35.73 77.20
N SER A 106 0.97 -35.60 75.85
CA SER A 106 0.58 -34.43 75.00
C SER A 106 1.08 -32.97 75.18
N TYR A 107 1.15 -32.25 74.04
CA TYR A 107 1.12 -30.76 73.85
C TYR A 107 2.34 -29.94 74.34
N SER A 108 2.67 -28.72 73.83
CA SER A 108 2.34 -28.04 72.55
C SER A 108 3.22 -26.79 72.29
N SER A 109 3.40 -26.43 71.00
CA SER A 109 3.35 -25.04 70.46
C SER A 109 4.44 -23.96 70.77
N VAL A 110 4.34 -22.87 69.98
CA VAL A 110 4.96 -21.52 70.09
C VAL A 110 6.33 -21.29 69.40
N ALA A 111 6.42 -20.13 68.74
CA ALA A 111 7.53 -19.63 67.93
C ALA A 111 8.29 -18.48 68.62
N ALA A 112 9.45 -18.06 68.08
CA ALA A 112 9.75 -16.62 67.88
C ALA A 112 11.05 -16.34 67.09
N ASN A 113 11.08 -15.11 66.55
CA ASN A 113 12.15 -14.40 65.85
C ASN A 113 13.59 -14.51 66.41
N GLY A 114 14.58 -14.43 65.51
CA GLY A 114 15.97 -14.06 65.82
C GLY A 114 16.62 -13.33 64.63
N LYS A 115 17.32 -12.20 64.86
CA LYS A 115 17.86 -11.33 63.80
C LYS A 115 19.36 -11.48 63.55
N THR A 116 19.72 -11.26 62.29
CA THR A 116 21.02 -10.90 61.70
C THR A 116 22.20 -10.49 62.62
N ALA A 117 23.39 -10.99 62.30
CA ALA A 117 24.67 -10.29 62.46
C ALA A 117 25.64 -10.65 61.30
N LYS A 118 26.66 -9.81 61.03
CA LYS A 118 27.64 -10.00 59.94
C LYS A 118 29.00 -10.44 60.49
N GLY A 119 29.73 -11.27 59.73
CA GLY A 119 31.15 -11.58 59.95
C GLY A 119 31.86 -11.98 58.65
N LYS A 120 33.10 -11.52 58.44
CA LYS A 120 33.91 -11.72 57.22
C LYS A 120 35.40 -11.44 57.56
N PRO A 121 36.39 -11.91 56.77
CA PRO A 121 36.82 -13.30 56.66
C PRO A 121 38.29 -13.53 57.13
N GLY A 122 38.65 -14.77 57.49
CA GLY A 122 40.03 -15.20 57.76
C GLY A 122 40.72 -15.88 56.55
N LYS A 123 42.07 -15.87 56.50
CA LYS A 123 42.89 -16.40 55.38
C LYS A 123 43.81 -17.57 55.82
N ALA A 124 44.18 -18.39 54.83
CA ALA A 124 45.31 -19.34 54.82
C ALA A 124 45.13 -20.61 55.71
N LYS A 125 45.75 -21.76 55.41
CA LYS A 125 46.99 -22.03 54.65
C LYS A 125 46.88 -23.20 53.66
N ASN A 126 47.91 -23.36 52.81
CA ASN A 126 48.13 -24.54 51.97
C ASN A 126 48.50 -25.78 52.80
N GLY A 127 48.15 -26.96 52.29
CA GLY A 127 48.73 -28.25 52.67
C GLY A 127 48.66 -29.20 51.48
N SER A 128 49.76 -29.85 51.12
CA SER A 128 49.87 -30.70 49.93
C SER A 128 50.24 -32.13 50.31
N SER A 129 49.61 -33.10 49.64
CA SER A 129 50.05 -34.50 49.62
C SER A 129 49.72 -35.14 48.26
N LYS A 130 50.48 -36.16 47.90
CA LYS A 130 50.32 -36.95 46.66
C LYS A 130 49.25 -38.03 46.90
N LEU A 131 48.30 -38.24 45.97
CA LEU A 131 48.43 -39.03 44.73
C LEU A 131 48.67 -40.52 45.03
N ASP A 132 47.65 -41.36 44.79
CA ASP A 132 47.78 -42.71 44.20
C ASP A 132 46.41 -43.20 43.65
N PRO A 133 46.36 -44.27 42.82
CA PRO A 133 45.38 -44.34 41.74
C PRO A 133 44.02 -44.98 42.07
N LYS A 134 43.08 -44.69 41.16
CA LYS A 134 41.69 -45.14 41.12
C LYS A 134 41.58 -46.54 40.51
N PRO A 135 40.83 -47.49 41.10
CA PRO A 135 40.40 -48.68 40.37
C PRO A 135 39.32 -48.29 39.35
N GLU A 136 39.43 -48.79 38.12
CA GLU A 136 38.36 -48.66 37.13
C GLU A 136 37.20 -49.60 37.47
N ASN A 137 35.97 -49.14 37.23
CA ASN A 137 34.76 -49.94 37.36
C ASN A 137 33.83 -49.55 36.19
N PRO A 138 33.23 -50.50 35.46
CA PRO A 138 32.74 -50.23 34.11
C PRO A 138 31.40 -49.50 34.06
N LEU A 139 31.22 -48.70 33.02
CA LEU A 139 29.92 -48.30 32.43
C LEU A 139 28.81 -47.89 33.42
N THR A 140 29.13 -47.05 34.41
CA THR A 140 28.06 -46.34 35.14
C THR A 140 27.41 -45.32 34.21
N SER A 141 26.18 -45.59 33.78
CA SER A 141 25.30 -44.54 33.27
C SER A 141 25.18 -43.45 34.35
N SER A 142 25.34 -42.19 33.96
CA SER A 142 25.47 -41.07 34.90
C SER A 142 24.12 -40.70 35.51
N ARG A 143 23.69 -41.50 36.50
CA ARG A 143 22.41 -41.34 37.22
C ARG A 143 22.26 -39.88 37.71
N PRO A 144 21.15 -39.19 37.38
CA PRO A 144 20.89 -37.86 37.89
C PRO A 144 20.75 -37.92 39.42
N SER A 145 21.48 -37.05 40.12
CA SER A 145 21.35 -36.90 41.58
C SER A 145 19.90 -36.53 41.98
N ALA A 146 19.51 -36.87 43.21
CA ALA A 146 18.23 -36.44 43.76
C ALA A 146 18.04 -34.90 43.71
N ALA A 147 19.12 -34.13 43.84
CA ALA A 147 19.09 -32.67 43.70
C ALA A 147 18.79 -32.19 42.27
N SER A 148 19.30 -32.89 41.25
CA SER A 148 18.95 -32.63 39.84
C SER A 148 17.51 -33.04 39.52
N LEU A 149 17.03 -34.19 40.00
CA LEU A 149 15.64 -34.62 39.84
C LEU A 149 14.67 -33.62 40.50
N LEU A 150 14.94 -33.18 41.73
CA LEU A 150 14.13 -32.19 42.43
C LEU A 150 14.13 -30.83 41.71
N ARG A 151 15.29 -30.43 41.14
CA ARG A 151 15.43 -29.21 40.32
C ARG A 151 14.63 -29.32 39.02
N MET A 152 14.67 -30.47 38.34
CA MET A 152 13.90 -30.77 37.14
C MET A 152 12.40 -30.78 37.39
N GLN A 153 11.93 -31.45 38.44
CA GLN A 153 10.53 -31.40 38.88
C GLN A 153 10.08 -29.96 39.19
N LYS A 154 10.94 -29.16 39.83
CA LYS A 154 10.69 -27.73 40.09
C LYS A 154 10.76 -26.84 38.84
N GLN A 155 11.36 -27.31 37.74
CA GLN A 155 11.26 -26.66 36.43
C GLN A 155 9.96 -27.07 35.73
N ALA A 156 9.65 -28.37 35.64
CA ALA A 156 8.41 -28.88 35.06
C ALA A 156 7.15 -28.37 35.80
N SER A 157 7.23 -28.08 37.10
CA SER A 157 6.11 -27.47 37.84
C SER A 157 5.80 -26.02 37.40
N THR A 158 6.76 -25.31 36.80
CA THR A 158 6.57 -23.94 36.26
C THR A 158 6.05 -23.89 34.81
N LEU A 159 6.01 -25.04 34.12
CA LEU A 159 5.27 -25.17 32.85
C LEU A 159 3.76 -25.12 33.12
N ALA A 160 3.02 -24.52 32.19
CA ALA A 160 1.58 -24.40 32.31
C ALA A 160 0.87 -25.77 32.15
N THR A 161 -0.32 -25.87 32.71
CA THR A 161 -1.30 -26.88 32.30
C THR A 161 -1.80 -26.57 30.88
N PRO A 162 -2.09 -27.61 30.06
CA PRO A 162 -2.89 -27.44 28.84
C PRO A 162 -4.25 -26.82 29.17
N GLY A 163 -4.70 -25.87 28.34
CA GLY A 163 -5.97 -25.16 28.54
C GLY A 163 -6.10 -23.92 27.64
N PRO A 164 -7.26 -23.25 27.60
CA PRO A 164 -7.56 -22.22 26.61
C PRO A 164 -6.58 -21.05 26.61
N ILE A 165 -6.24 -20.50 27.78
CA ILE A 165 -5.29 -19.38 27.90
C ILE A 165 -3.89 -19.80 27.42
N SER A 166 -3.42 -20.99 27.83
CA SER A 166 -2.16 -21.55 27.34
C SER A 166 -2.16 -21.74 25.81
N PHE A 167 -3.32 -22.08 25.24
CA PHE A 167 -3.46 -22.35 23.81
C PHE A 167 -3.45 -21.06 22.99
N ILE A 168 -4.21 -20.05 23.42
CA ILE A 168 -4.32 -18.73 22.76
C ILE A 168 -2.95 -18.05 22.72
N LEU A 169 -2.25 -17.98 23.86
CA LEU A 169 -0.92 -17.37 23.96
C LEU A 169 0.19 -18.24 23.34
N GLY A 170 -0.06 -19.53 23.10
CA GLY A 170 0.97 -20.51 22.73
C GLY A 170 2.03 -20.72 23.81
N ARG A 171 1.61 -20.62 25.08
CA ARG A 171 2.48 -20.82 26.25
C ARG A 171 2.92 -22.27 26.34
N CYS A 172 4.21 -22.51 26.56
CA CYS A 172 4.75 -23.85 26.73
C CYS A 172 4.12 -24.57 27.93
N THR A 173 3.66 -25.80 27.70
CA THR A 173 2.97 -26.66 28.67
C THR A 173 3.75 -27.95 28.93
N ARG A 174 3.27 -28.79 29.85
CA ARG A 174 3.78 -30.17 30.02
C ARG A 174 3.38 -31.15 28.91
N SER A 175 2.50 -30.77 27.97
CA SER A 175 2.07 -31.68 26.89
C SER A 175 2.87 -31.46 25.61
N ARG A 176 3.69 -32.44 25.23
CA ARG A 176 4.43 -32.43 23.95
C ARG A 176 3.51 -32.29 22.73
N VAL A 177 2.30 -32.86 22.78
CA VAL A 177 1.28 -32.74 21.71
C VAL A 177 0.80 -31.28 21.60
N PHE A 178 0.44 -30.67 22.73
CA PHE A 178 -0.02 -29.27 22.79
C PHE A 178 1.07 -28.30 22.32
N ASN A 179 2.31 -28.54 22.74
CA ASN A 179 3.46 -27.73 22.34
C ASN A 179 3.72 -27.85 20.81
N ARG A 180 3.60 -29.05 20.23
CA ARG A 180 3.66 -29.24 18.76
C ARG A 180 2.55 -28.50 18.02
N PHE A 181 1.32 -28.49 18.52
CA PHE A 181 0.25 -27.65 17.94
C PHE A 181 0.55 -26.15 18.06
N SER A 182 1.11 -25.70 19.19
CA SER A 182 1.53 -24.30 19.34
C SER A 182 2.61 -23.90 18.34
N LEU A 183 3.60 -24.78 18.10
CA LEU A 183 4.62 -24.59 17.07
C LEU A 183 3.96 -24.51 15.69
N ALA A 184 3.13 -25.49 15.31
CA ALA A 184 2.47 -25.55 14.01
C ALA A 184 1.64 -24.28 13.70
N ILE A 185 0.92 -23.74 14.68
CA ILE A 185 0.19 -22.46 14.55
C ILE A 185 1.16 -21.30 14.30
N ASN A 186 2.24 -21.21 15.07
CA ASN A 186 3.23 -20.14 14.92
C ASN A 186 3.99 -20.23 13.58
N THR A 187 4.28 -21.44 13.12
CA THR A 187 4.85 -21.70 11.78
C THR A 187 3.87 -21.33 10.68
N ALA A 188 2.59 -21.70 10.80
CA ALA A 188 1.56 -21.35 9.82
C ALA A 188 1.38 -19.82 9.70
N ILE A 189 1.40 -19.10 10.82
CA ILE A 189 1.35 -17.63 10.81
C ILE A 189 2.57 -17.04 10.11
N LEU A 190 3.79 -17.53 10.38
CA LEU A 190 4.98 -17.08 9.64
C LEU A 190 4.86 -17.39 8.13
N LEU A 191 4.39 -18.58 7.76
CA LEU A 191 4.23 -18.94 6.35
C LEU A 191 3.22 -18.02 5.65
N MET A 192 2.10 -17.68 6.28
CA MET A 192 1.12 -16.71 5.76
C MET A 192 1.70 -15.28 5.64
N VAL A 193 2.55 -14.86 6.58
CA VAL A 193 3.27 -13.57 6.52
C VAL A 193 4.26 -13.57 5.34
N ILE A 194 5.02 -14.64 5.16
CA ILE A 194 5.98 -14.79 4.06
C ILE A 194 5.24 -14.81 2.72
N ASP A 195 4.15 -15.56 2.63
CA ASP A 195 3.33 -15.71 1.44
C ASP A 195 2.69 -14.37 1.01
N PHE A 196 2.06 -13.64 1.94
CA PHE A 196 1.51 -12.31 1.65
C PHE A 196 2.56 -11.30 1.16
N VAL A 197 3.76 -11.28 1.76
CA VAL A 197 4.80 -10.29 1.45
C VAL A 197 5.62 -10.65 0.21
N TYR A 198 6.00 -11.92 0.05
CA TYR A 198 7.04 -12.33 -0.88
C TYR A 198 6.54 -13.13 -2.09
N THR A 199 5.34 -13.73 -2.04
CA THR A 199 4.73 -14.36 -3.23
C THR A 199 4.54 -13.33 -4.36
N PRO A 200 3.98 -12.13 -4.11
CA PRO A 200 3.94 -11.05 -5.12
C PRO A 200 5.31 -10.64 -5.66
N VAL A 201 6.37 -10.67 -4.85
CA VAL A 201 7.67 -10.06 -5.20
C VAL A 201 8.60 -11.04 -5.95
N PHE A 202 8.50 -12.34 -5.69
CA PHE A 202 9.42 -13.33 -6.27
C PHE A 202 8.79 -14.33 -7.23
N PHE A 203 7.46 -14.48 -7.23
CA PHE A 203 6.74 -15.48 -8.01
C PHE A 203 5.70 -14.86 -8.98
N ILE A 204 5.45 -13.55 -8.89
CA ILE A 204 4.42 -12.83 -9.65
C ILE A 204 4.99 -11.50 -10.19
N ASP A 205 5.85 -11.58 -11.22
CA ASP A 205 6.65 -10.44 -11.71
C ASP A 205 5.93 -9.57 -12.77
N HIS A 206 4.98 -10.17 -13.51
CA HIS A 206 4.12 -9.54 -14.52
C HIS A 206 4.83 -8.73 -15.63
N ASN A 207 6.10 -9.01 -15.90
CA ASN A 207 6.86 -8.35 -16.97
C ASN A 207 6.24 -8.57 -18.37
N ASP A 208 5.47 -9.64 -18.52
CA ASP A 208 4.69 -10.06 -19.68
C ASP A 208 3.30 -9.40 -19.80
N LEU A 209 2.86 -8.63 -18.79
CA LEU A 209 1.54 -8.01 -18.74
C LEU A 209 1.27 -7.12 -19.97
N ALA A 210 0.33 -7.52 -20.80
CA ALA A 210 -0.21 -6.71 -21.88
C ALA A 210 -1.62 -6.20 -21.51
N PHE A 211 -1.84 -4.90 -21.65
CA PHE A 211 -3.16 -4.30 -21.49
C PHE A 211 -3.29 -3.01 -22.31
N ALA A 212 -4.54 -2.57 -22.51
CA ALA A 212 -4.85 -1.21 -22.90
C ALA A 212 -5.95 -0.67 -22.00
N ARG A 213 -6.13 0.65 -21.99
CA ARG A 213 -7.23 1.34 -21.31
C ARG A 213 -7.46 2.74 -21.89
N ALA A 214 -8.66 3.27 -21.70
CA ALA A 214 -8.89 4.70 -21.84
C ALA A 214 -8.30 5.47 -20.64
N GLY A 215 -7.67 6.60 -20.93
CA GLY A 215 -7.27 7.63 -19.96
C GLY A 215 -8.19 8.84 -20.08
N ALA A 216 -7.62 10.02 -20.31
CA ALA A 216 -8.37 11.24 -20.56
C ALA A 216 -9.20 11.16 -21.85
N VAL A 217 -10.43 11.64 -21.77
CA VAL A 217 -11.40 11.67 -22.88
C VAL A 217 -11.83 13.11 -23.13
N GLY A 218 -11.84 13.52 -24.40
CA GLY A 218 -12.43 14.78 -24.86
C GLY A 218 -13.77 14.56 -25.54
N ASP A 219 -14.32 15.65 -26.09
CA ASP A 219 -15.49 15.57 -26.97
C ASP A 219 -15.13 15.03 -28.36
N THR A 220 -13.86 15.12 -28.77
CA THR A 220 -13.41 14.85 -30.14
C THR A 220 -12.15 13.99 -30.20
N TRP A 221 -11.71 13.45 -29.06
CA TRP A 221 -10.46 12.71 -28.90
C TRP A 221 -10.46 11.82 -27.65
N VAL A 222 -9.54 10.87 -27.57
CA VAL A 222 -9.22 10.07 -26.37
C VAL A 222 -7.72 9.79 -26.29
N LYS A 223 -7.16 9.75 -25.08
CA LYS A 223 -5.87 9.11 -24.81
C LYS A 223 -6.07 7.62 -24.54
N LEU A 224 -5.49 6.78 -25.38
CA LEU A 224 -5.43 5.34 -25.19
C LEU A 224 -4.05 5.00 -24.65
N SER A 225 -4.01 4.46 -23.43
CA SER A 225 -2.79 4.00 -22.78
C SER A 225 -2.66 2.50 -22.92
N THR A 226 -1.44 2.03 -23.14
CA THR A 226 -1.14 0.66 -23.53
C THR A 226 0.14 0.19 -22.86
N ARG A 227 0.18 -1.08 -22.44
CA ARG A 227 1.43 -1.81 -22.20
C ARG A 227 1.57 -2.88 -23.25
N VAL A 228 2.58 -2.76 -24.10
CA VAL A 228 2.87 -3.70 -25.20
C VAL A 228 4.30 -4.18 -25.03
N PRO A 229 4.55 -5.33 -24.37
CA PRO A 229 5.89 -5.93 -24.35
C PRO A 229 6.28 -6.51 -25.73
N PRO A 230 7.58 -6.72 -26.02
CA PRO A 230 8.05 -7.31 -27.28
C PRO A 230 7.60 -8.77 -27.40
N LEU A 231 7.33 -9.24 -28.62
CA LEU A 231 6.79 -10.58 -28.89
C LEU A 231 7.64 -11.73 -28.30
N ALA A 232 8.96 -11.56 -28.24
CA ALA A 232 9.89 -12.52 -27.63
C ALA A 232 9.63 -12.75 -26.11
N ALA A 233 8.98 -11.82 -25.41
CA ALA A 233 8.61 -11.96 -24.00
C ALA A 233 7.45 -12.95 -23.76
N HIS A 234 6.77 -13.42 -24.82
CA HIS A 234 5.66 -14.36 -24.72
C HIS A 234 6.05 -15.83 -24.96
N ALA A 235 7.35 -16.14 -25.00
CA ALA A 235 7.83 -17.52 -24.95
C ALA A 235 7.47 -18.17 -23.60
N PRO A 236 6.91 -19.40 -23.57
CA PRO A 236 6.39 -20.00 -22.34
C PRO A 236 7.48 -20.26 -21.29
N ILE A 237 7.17 -19.96 -20.03
CA ILE A 237 8.12 -19.94 -18.90
C ILE A 237 8.44 -21.37 -18.40
N THR A 238 9.07 -22.18 -19.25
CA THR A 238 9.65 -23.49 -18.88
C THR A 238 11.11 -23.36 -18.41
N ALA A 239 11.80 -22.28 -18.79
CA ALA A 239 13.22 -22.06 -18.50
C ALA A 239 13.53 -21.62 -17.05
N SER A 240 12.54 -21.20 -16.26
CA SER A 240 12.75 -20.62 -14.91
C SER A 240 13.52 -21.55 -13.95
N ALA A 241 13.30 -22.86 -14.05
CA ALA A 241 14.00 -23.86 -13.25
C ALA A 241 15.54 -23.84 -13.44
N ALA A 242 16.03 -23.52 -14.64
CA ALA A 242 17.46 -23.46 -14.93
C ALA A 242 18.14 -22.25 -14.26
N HIS A 243 17.43 -21.12 -14.14
CA HIS A 243 18.01 -19.92 -13.55
C HIS A 243 18.30 -20.06 -12.05
N PHE A 244 17.52 -20.85 -11.31
CA PHE A 244 17.76 -21.07 -9.88
C PHE A 244 19.12 -21.74 -9.61
N ALA A 245 19.52 -22.70 -10.45
CA ALA A 245 20.86 -23.31 -10.40
C ALA A 245 21.98 -22.30 -10.72
N SER A 246 21.75 -21.38 -11.65
CA SER A 246 22.74 -20.35 -12.03
C SER A 246 23.00 -19.32 -10.91
N GLY A 247 21.97 -18.93 -10.14
CA GLY A 247 22.05 -17.89 -9.12
C GLY A 247 22.91 -18.25 -7.90
N LEU A 248 23.04 -19.54 -7.60
CA LEU A 248 23.93 -20.04 -6.54
C LEU A 248 25.42 -19.90 -6.93
N SER A 249 25.76 -19.99 -8.22
CA SER A 249 27.14 -19.87 -8.71
C SER A 249 27.68 -18.44 -8.66
N SER A 250 26.86 -17.43 -9.00
CA SER A 250 27.30 -16.03 -9.04
C SER A 250 27.68 -15.49 -7.66
N THR A 251 26.99 -15.93 -6.60
CA THR A 251 27.30 -15.56 -5.21
C THR A 251 28.65 -16.11 -4.77
N ALA A 252 29.01 -17.34 -5.16
CA ALA A 252 30.34 -17.90 -4.90
C ALA A 252 31.45 -17.12 -5.64
N LYS A 253 31.24 -16.79 -6.92
CA LYS A 253 32.19 -15.99 -7.71
C LYS A 253 32.43 -14.60 -7.11
N LYS A 254 31.41 -13.98 -6.50
CA LYS A 254 31.50 -12.66 -5.85
C LYS A 254 32.37 -12.62 -4.58
N TYR A 255 32.69 -13.77 -3.99
CA TYR A 255 33.68 -13.88 -2.92
C TYR A 255 35.09 -14.20 -3.43
N ALA A 256 35.22 -14.87 -4.58
CA ALA A 256 36.52 -15.15 -5.20
C ALA A 256 37.21 -13.88 -5.74
N SER A 257 36.44 -12.90 -6.25
CA SER A 257 36.95 -11.65 -6.83
C SER A 257 37.48 -10.62 -5.82
N LYS A 258 37.88 -11.04 -4.62
CA LYS A 258 38.55 -10.21 -3.59
C LYS A 258 40.02 -10.56 -3.36
N LEU A 259 40.59 -11.45 -4.19
CA LEU A 259 41.98 -11.88 -4.16
C LEU A 259 42.67 -11.63 -5.52
N SER A 260 42.74 -10.36 -5.93
CA SER A 260 43.65 -9.87 -6.97
C SER A 260 43.77 -8.34 -6.89
N MET A 261 44.99 -7.81 -6.76
CA MET A 261 45.33 -6.39 -6.83
C MET A 261 46.70 -6.21 -7.51
N SER A 262 47.02 -4.96 -7.89
CA SER A 262 48.06 -4.55 -8.86
C SER A 262 47.72 -4.93 -10.30
N GLY A 263 47.86 -4.06 -11.31
CA GLY A 263 48.19 -2.61 -11.38
C GLY A 263 48.12 -2.19 -12.86
N ASP A 264 48.49 -1.00 -13.35
CA ASP A 264 48.61 0.38 -12.84
C ASP A 264 48.93 1.26 -14.09
N SER A 265 48.77 2.60 -14.04
CA SER A 265 49.03 3.60 -15.10
C SER A 265 48.20 3.53 -16.41
N GLY A 266 47.87 4.65 -17.09
CA GLY A 266 47.98 6.06 -16.69
C GLY A 266 47.56 7.10 -17.77
N LEU A 267 47.38 8.36 -17.33
CA LEU A 267 47.65 9.65 -18.02
C LEU A 267 46.87 10.08 -19.31
N GLU A 268 45.83 10.92 -19.12
CA GLU A 268 45.65 12.36 -19.50
C GLU A 268 46.55 13.08 -20.57
N PRO A 269 46.26 14.33 -21.07
CA PRO A 269 45.06 15.23 -20.94
C PRO A 269 44.68 16.11 -22.22
N LEU A 270 43.81 17.14 -22.03
CA LEU A 270 43.61 18.41 -22.81
C LEU A 270 42.98 18.37 -24.25
N ALA A 271 42.39 19.45 -24.84
CA ALA A 271 41.52 20.57 -24.38
C ALA A 271 41.03 21.49 -25.55
N ASP A 272 40.14 22.45 -25.22
CA ASP A 272 39.94 23.81 -25.82
C ASP A 272 39.02 24.14 -27.03
N HIS A 273 38.61 25.42 -27.03
CA HIS A 273 37.73 26.23 -27.92
C HIS A 273 36.21 25.94 -27.88
N LEU A 274 35.27 26.82 -27.48
CA LEU A 274 35.09 28.30 -27.38
C LEU A 274 34.50 29.03 -28.61
N LEU A 275 33.26 29.56 -28.40
CA LEU A 275 32.62 30.71 -29.05
C LEU A 275 32.24 30.55 -30.55
N ASP A 276 31.33 31.33 -31.17
CA ASP A 276 30.77 32.64 -30.77
C ASP A 276 29.28 32.90 -31.18
N HIS A 277 28.80 34.11 -30.87
CA HIS A 277 27.46 34.69 -30.84
C HIS A 277 26.47 34.64 -32.05
N SER A 278 25.19 34.62 -31.65
CA SER A 278 24.05 35.43 -32.14
C SER A 278 23.28 35.08 -33.44
N PHE A 279 21.95 34.99 -33.30
CA PHE A 279 21.01 35.61 -34.27
C PHE A 279 19.62 35.93 -33.67
N LEU A 280 19.52 36.99 -32.85
CA LEU A 280 18.23 37.58 -32.45
C LEU A 280 17.85 38.76 -33.34
N HIS A 281 17.28 38.49 -34.53
CA HIS A 281 16.44 39.46 -35.26
C HIS A 281 15.66 38.78 -36.40
N LYS A 282 14.44 39.27 -36.66
CA LYS A 282 13.41 38.70 -37.57
C LYS A 282 12.71 37.46 -36.94
N LEU A 283 11.38 37.37 -36.84
CA LEU A 283 10.29 38.24 -37.32
C LEU A 283 9.21 38.46 -36.23
N ASN A 284 8.36 39.47 -36.43
CA ASN A 284 7.25 39.86 -35.55
C ASN A 284 5.97 40.06 -36.39
N ALA A 285 4.79 39.90 -35.76
CA ALA A 285 3.44 39.87 -36.38
C ALA A 285 3.21 38.68 -37.35
N THR A 286 2.02 38.06 -37.51
CA THR A 286 0.63 38.23 -36.99
C THR A 286 -0.04 36.82 -37.01
N ILE A 287 -1.28 36.47 -36.60
CA ILE A 287 -2.59 37.11 -36.35
C ILE A 287 -3.18 36.62 -34.98
N SER A 288 -4.25 37.24 -34.50
CA SER A 288 -4.99 36.96 -33.25
C SER A 288 -6.04 35.83 -33.30
N GLU A 289 -6.23 35.10 -32.18
CA GLU A 289 -7.55 34.76 -31.57
C GLU A 289 -7.37 34.42 -30.06
N PRO A 290 -8.33 34.75 -29.16
CA PRO A 290 -8.27 34.39 -27.74
C PRO A 290 -9.10 33.14 -27.37
N PHE A 291 -8.65 32.39 -26.36
CA PHE A 291 -9.36 31.26 -25.72
C PHE A 291 -9.72 30.05 -26.59
N ALA A 292 -8.82 29.66 -27.50
CA ALA A 292 -8.70 28.27 -27.91
C ALA A 292 -7.31 27.74 -27.52
N ALA A 293 -7.21 27.02 -26.39
CA ALA A 293 -6.03 26.25 -26.02
C ALA A 293 -5.93 24.99 -26.90
N VAL A 294 -5.74 25.17 -28.20
CA VAL A 294 -5.33 24.11 -29.11
C VAL A 294 -3.90 23.76 -28.74
N PRO A 295 -3.59 22.52 -28.29
CA PRO A 295 -2.21 22.11 -28.12
C PRO A 295 -1.52 22.25 -29.48
N ILE A 296 -0.37 22.93 -29.53
CA ILE A 296 0.46 22.93 -30.74
C ILE A 296 0.88 21.49 -30.96
N LEU A 297 0.18 20.79 -31.86
CA LEU A 297 0.43 19.39 -32.15
C LEU A 297 1.91 19.27 -32.55
N PRO A 298 2.72 18.46 -31.85
CA PRO A 298 4.10 18.21 -32.28
C PRO A 298 4.02 17.65 -33.70
N ARG A 299 4.50 18.45 -34.66
CA ARG A 299 4.35 18.23 -36.11
C ARG A 299 4.59 16.76 -36.41
N ALA A 300 3.52 16.06 -36.79
CA ALA A 300 3.48 14.60 -36.73
C ALA A 300 4.72 14.02 -37.41
N LYS A 301 5.61 13.38 -36.62
CA LYS A 301 6.76 12.66 -37.17
C LYS A 301 6.18 11.69 -38.19
N SER A 302 6.68 11.76 -39.43
CA SER A 302 6.26 10.86 -40.50
C SER A 302 6.26 9.44 -39.98
N LEU A 303 5.14 8.71 -40.16
CA LEU A 303 5.02 7.31 -39.80
C LEU A 303 6.29 6.57 -40.27
N PRO A 304 6.93 5.74 -39.43
CA PRO A 304 8.06 4.93 -39.88
C PRO A 304 7.66 4.10 -41.10
N SER A 305 8.58 3.88 -42.04
CA SER A 305 8.32 2.96 -43.15
C SER A 305 7.98 1.58 -42.60
N LEU A 306 7.26 0.77 -43.39
CA LEU A 306 6.92 -0.60 -42.98
C LEU A 306 8.18 -1.41 -42.64
N ASP A 307 9.27 -1.22 -43.39
CA ASP A 307 10.58 -1.82 -43.14
C ASP A 307 11.13 -1.45 -41.75
N ARG A 308 10.94 -0.19 -41.33
CA ARG A 308 11.36 0.29 -40.01
C ARG A 308 10.42 -0.14 -38.88
N LEU A 309 9.13 -0.36 -39.17
CA LEU A 309 8.22 -1.00 -38.21
C LEU A 309 8.56 -2.49 -38.03
N ALA A 310 8.96 -3.18 -39.09
CA ALA A 310 9.46 -4.56 -39.04
C ALA A 310 10.78 -4.64 -38.27
N GLU A 311 11.77 -3.80 -38.59
CA GLU A 311 13.04 -3.67 -37.86
C GLU A 311 12.81 -3.51 -36.35
N LEU A 312 11.91 -2.59 -35.96
CA LEU A 312 11.57 -2.36 -34.55
C LEU A 312 10.78 -3.50 -33.90
N ALA A 313 9.96 -4.24 -34.65
CA ALA A 313 9.23 -5.40 -34.14
C ALA A 313 10.15 -6.63 -33.94
N GLU A 314 11.18 -6.77 -34.77
CA GLU A 314 12.15 -7.87 -34.73
C GLU A 314 13.30 -7.62 -33.72
N ASP A 315 13.61 -6.37 -33.35
CA ASP A 315 14.78 -6.04 -32.50
C ASP A 315 14.71 -6.56 -31.05
N GLY A 316 13.53 -7.04 -30.62
CA GLY A 316 13.29 -7.64 -29.30
C GLY A 316 13.28 -6.65 -28.13
N LYS A 317 13.37 -5.33 -28.39
CA LYS A 317 13.44 -4.26 -27.37
C LYS A 317 12.24 -3.31 -27.41
N HIS A 318 11.45 -3.35 -28.48
CA HIS A 318 10.24 -2.54 -28.63
C HIS A 318 8.98 -3.38 -28.65
N GLY A 319 7.91 -2.85 -28.06
CA GLY A 319 6.55 -3.26 -28.42
C GLY A 319 6.04 -2.38 -29.55
N ILE A 320 5.49 -3.01 -30.59
CA ILE A 320 4.97 -2.35 -31.78
C ILE A 320 3.55 -2.84 -32.02
N ALA A 321 2.58 -1.92 -32.04
CA ALA A 321 1.17 -2.22 -32.28
C ALA A 321 0.48 -1.09 -33.06
N ARG A 322 -0.65 -1.37 -33.70
CA ARG A 322 -1.54 -0.38 -34.34
C ARG A 322 -2.90 -0.45 -33.68
N ILE A 323 -3.47 0.70 -33.36
CA ILE A 323 -4.85 0.76 -32.86
C ILE A 323 -5.81 0.71 -34.04
N LEU A 324 -6.78 -0.19 -34.01
CA LEU A 324 -7.96 -0.15 -34.88
C LEU A 324 -9.16 0.29 -34.06
N TYR A 325 -9.99 1.19 -34.59
CA TYR A 325 -11.17 1.72 -33.89
C TYR A 325 -12.37 1.89 -34.83
N ARG A 326 -13.58 1.94 -34.28
CA ARG A 326 -14.81 2.34 -35.00
C ARG A 326 -15.91 2.77 -34.02
N PRO A 327 -16.87 3.63 -34.42
CA PRO A 327 -18.06 3.87 -33.63
C PRO A 327 -18.90 2.58 -33.54
N THR A 328 -19.55 2.35 -32.40
CA THR A 328 -20.46 1.21 -32.24
C THR A 328 -21.77 1.44 -32.98
N ARG A 329 -22.22 2.70 -33.09
CA ARG A 329 -23.49 3.11 -33.71
C ARG A 329 -23.32 4.39 -34.55
N PRO A 330 -23.60 4.36 -35.87
CA PRO A 330 -23.74 3.15 -36.69
C PRO A 330 -22.43 2.36 -36.73
N SER A 331 -22.50 1.03 -36.65
CA SER A 331 -21.29 0.19 -36.65
C SER A 331 -20.56 0.29 -37.98
N GLY A 332 -19.36 0.86 -37.95
CA GLY A 332 -18.57 1.16 -39.16
C GLY A 332 -17.67 0.01 -39.61
N ARG A 333 -16.91 0.28 -40.69
CA ARG A 333 -15.63 -0.41 -40.92
C ARG A 333 -14.63 0.01 -39.85
N TRP A 334 -13.70 -0.88 -39.52
CA TRP A 334 -12.52 -0.54 -38.73
C TRP A 334 -11.71 0.56 -39.43
N GLN A 335 -11.28 1.56 -38.68
CA GLN A 335 -10.40 2.64 -39.09
C GLN A 335 -9.02 2.43 -38.46
N GLU A 336 -7.97 2.78 -39.19
CA GLU A 336 -6.60 2.80 -38.65
C GLU A 336 -6.39 4.04 -37.78
N GLY A 337 -6.03 3.80 -36.52
CA GLY A 337 -5.58 4.79 -35.57
C GLY A 337 -4.04 4.89 -35.52
N PRO A 338 -3.50 5.57 -34.50
CA PRO A 338 -2.05 5.71 -34.33
C PRO A 338 -1.34 4.37 -34.12
N VAL A 339 -0.07 4.33 -34.56
CA VAL A 339 0.89 3.29 -34.18
C VAL A 339 1.40 3.57 -32.78
N VAL A 340 1.39 2.53 -31.95
CA VAL A 340 1.99 2.45 -30.62
C VAL A 340 3.42 1.92 -30.77
N GLN A 341 4.38 2.67 -30.21
CA GLN A 341 5.75 2.22 -29.97
C GLN A 341 6.02 2.32 -28.47
N SER A 342 6.60 1.28 -27.87
CA SER A 342 6.98 1.21 -26.47
C SER A 342 8.45 0.77 -26.32
N THR A 343 9.06 1.01 -25.16
CA THR A 343 10.45 0.61 -24.86
C THR A 343 10.57 0.11 -23.41
N ALA A 344 11.62 -0.65 -23.12
CA ALA A 344 11.90 -1.15 -21.77
C ALA A 344 12.07 -0.05 -20.70
N ASP A 345 12.55 1.15 -21.07
CA ASP A 345 12.77 2.25 -20.10
C ASP A 345 11.46 2.83 -19.56
N ALA A 346 10.40 2.83 -20.38
CA ALA A 346 9.04 3.17 -19.98
C ALA A 346 8.25 1.95 -19.45
N ASP A 347 8.92 0.84 -19.11
CA ASP A 347 8.30 -0.46 -18.78
C ASP A 347 7.25 -0.91 -19.81
N TYR A 348 7.56 -0.68 -21.09
CA TYR A 348 6.70 -0.96 -22.24
C TYR A 348 5.35 -0.24 -22.23
N MET A 349 5.18 0.79 -21.38
CA MET A 349 4.06 1.72 -21.46
C MET A 349 4.20 2.64 -22.67
N SER A 350 3.05 2.98 -23.27
CA SER A 350 2.95 3.98 -24.33
C SER A 350 1.52 4.53 -24.36
N THR A 351 1.38 5.84 -24.53
CA THR A 351 0.08 6.53 -24.54
C THR A 351 -0.05 7.35 -25.81
N VAL A 352 -1.11 7.09 -26.59
CA VAL A 352 -1.35 7.71 -27.89
C VAL A 352 -2.71 8.42 -27.90
N ARG A 353 -2.79 9.55 -28.62
CA ARG A 353 -4.03 10.33 -28.76
C ARG A 353 -4.72 9.98 -30.07
N LEU A 354 -5.91 9.38 -29.96
CA LEU A 354 -6.85 9.24 -31.06
C LEU A 354 -7.71 10.51 -31.14
N SER A 355 -7.90 11.07 -32.34
CA SER A 355 -8.53 12.38 -32.58
C SER A 355 -9.56 12.30 -33.72
N ASN A 356 -10.25 13.41 -33.99
CA ASN A 356 -11.30 13.54 -35.02
C ASN A 356 -12.51 12.62 -34.78
N LEU A 357 -12.83 12.37 -33.51
CA LEU A 357 -13.98 11.58 -33.10
C LEU A 357 -15.24 12.47 -32.99
N SER A 358 -16.41 11.84 -33.07
CA SER A 358 -17.70 12.50 -32.81
C SER A 358 -17.94 12.64 -31.30
N PRO A 359 -18.53 13.74 -30.81
CA PRO A 359 -18.95 13.88 -29.41
C PRO A 359 -20.05 12.92 -28.97
N ALA A 360 -20.13 12.66 -27.66
CA ALA A 360 -21.15 11.81 -27.03
C ALA A 360 -21.34 10.42 -27.70
N THR A 361 -20.29 9.90 -28.34
CA THR A 361 -20.34 8.72 -29.21
C THR A 361 -19.53 7.58 -28.59
N GLU A 362 -20.13 6.39 -28.56
CA GLU A 362 -19.47 5.16 -28.13
C GLU A 362 -18.62 4.57 -29.27
N TYR A 363 -17.38 4.21 -28.93
CA TYR A 363 -16.39 3.64 -29.82
C TYR A 363 -15.89 2.32 -29.25
N GLU A 364 -15.62 1.39 -30.16
CA GLU A 364 -14.91 0.16 -29.87
C GLU A 364 -13.52 0.17 -30.52
N TYR A 365 -12.52 -0.40 -29.85
CA TYR A 365 -11.12 -0.43 -30.30
C TYR A 365 -10.42 -1.73 -29.94
N LYS A 366 -9.39 -2.08 -30.72
CA LYS A 366 -8.48 -3.21 -30.47
C LYS A 366 -7.07 -2.89 -30.93
N LEU A 367 -6.10 -3.67 -30.47
CA LEU A 367 -4.71 -3.59 -30.92
C LEU A 367 -4.39 -4.76 -31.86
N VAL A 368 -3.68 -4.45 -32.94
CA VAL A 368 -3.12 -5.42 -33.89
C VAL A 368 -1.62 -5.15 -34.08
N SER A 369 -0.90 -6.06 -34.72
CA SER A 369 0.46 -5.82 -35.18
C SER A 369 0.49 -4.65 -36.17
N ALA A 370 1.53 -3.79 -36.09
CA ALA A 370 1.63 -2.64 -36.98
C ALA A 370 2.23 -2.96 -38.35
N VAL A 371 2.73 -4.20 -38.54
CA VAL A 371 3.52 -4.65 -39.71
C VAL A 371 2.63 -5.41 -40.70
N ASP A 372 1.99 -6.48 -40.25
CA ASP A 372 1.11 -7.38 -41.04
C ASP A 372 -0.39 -7.11 -40.81
N GLY A 373 -0.75 -6.54 -39.66
CA GLY A 373 -2.14 -6.30 -39.24
C GLY A 373 -2.78 -7.44 -38.44
N ASP A 374 -2.02 -8.48 -38.08
CA ASP A 374 -2.52 -9.66 -37.37
C ASP A 374 -2.79 -9.39 -35.88
N ILE A 375 -3.58 -10.28 -35.27
CA ILE A 375 -4.01 -10.16 -33.88
C ILE A 375 -2.84 -10.49 -32.93
N LEU A 376 -2.45 -9.51 -32.09
CA LEU A 376 -1.41 -9.69 -31.09
C LEU A 376 -1.83 -10.74 -30.05
N PRO A 377 -1.08 -11.84 -29.84
CA PRO A 377 -1.50 -12.94 -28.95
C PRO A 377 -1.82 -12.51 -27.52
N SER A 378 -1.11 -11.49 -27.02
CA SER A 378 -1.23 -10.91 -25.69
C SER A 378 -2.55 -10.15 -25.46
N PHE A 379 -3.22 -9.74 -26.54
CA PHE A 379 -4.51 -9.06 -26.52
C PHE A 379 -5.65 -9.98 -27.00
N GLY A 380 -5.36 -10.86 -27.96
CA GLY A 380 -6.34 -11.73 -28.60
C GLY A 380 -7.41 -10.93 -29.36
N GLU A 381 -8.55 -11.58 -29.65
CA GLU A 381 -9.67 -10.92 -30.35
C GLU A 381 -10.42 -9.89 -29.48
N LYS A 382 -9.95 -9.59 -28.26
CA LYS A 382 -10.63 -8.72 -27.30
C LYS A 382 -10.77 -7.30 -27.84
N VAL A 383 -12.02 -6.88 -27.95
CA VAL A 383 -12.40 -5.49 -28.24
C VAL A 383 -12.71 -4.78 -26.91
N GLN A 384 -12.20 -3.56 -26.77
CA GLN A 384 -12.42 -2.67 -25.63
C GLN A 384 -13.26 -1.46 -26.07
N MET A 385 -13.87 -0.75 -25.13
CA MET A 385 -14.79 0.35 -25.42
C MET A 385 -14.40 1.64 -24.71
N PHE A 386 -14.83 2.77 -25.28
CA PHE A 386 -14.85 4.07 -24.61
C PHE A 386 -15.96 4.94 -25.23
N LYS A 387 -16.40 5.98 -24.52
CA LYS A 387 -17.44 6.92 -24.96
C LYS A 387 -16.86 8.33 -24.91
N THR A 388 -16.87 9.04 -26.03
CA THR A 388 -16.43 10.46 -26.05
C THR A 388 -17.38 11.32 -25.23
N PHE A 389 -16.85 12.36 -24.60
CA PHE A 389 -17.65 13.23 -23.73
C PHE A 389 -18.60 14.10 -24.57
N PRO A 390 -19.71 14.59 -24.00
CA PRO A 390 -20.57 15.57 -24.68
C PRO A 390 -19.82 16.89 -24.88
N SER A 391 -19.94 17.51 -26.07
CA SER A 391 -19.20 18.74 -26.37
C SER A 391 -19.63 19.89 -25.46
N PRO A 392 -18.71 20.53 -24.70
CA PRO A 392 -19.06 21.64 -23.80
C PRO A 392 -19.69 22.85 -24.50
N ARG A 393 -19.51 22.97 -25.83
CA ARG A 393 -20.14 24.01 -26.66
C ARG A 393 -21.63 23.76 -26.94
N LEU A 394 -22.09 22.51 -26.82
CA LEU A 394 -23.47 22.09 -27.09
C LEU A 394 -24.23 21.71 -25.80
N ALA A 395 -23.51 21.26 -24.77
CA ALA A 395 -24.09 20.75 -23.51
C ALA A 395 -24.39 21.82 -22.44
N ALA A 396 -24.22 23.12 -22.76
CA ALA A 396 -24.34 24.22 -21.80
C ALA A 396 -25.76 24.30 -21.20
N GLY A 397 -25.88 24.04 -19.90
CA GLY A 397 -27.17 23.97 -19.18
C GLY A 397 -27.98 22.69 -19.41
N ALA A 398 -27.38 21.62 -19.97
CA ALA A 398 -28.04 20.32 -20.15
C ALA A 398 -27.05 19.15 -20.24
N SER A 399 -26.50 18.72 -19.09
CA SER A 399 -25.70 17.49 -18.97
C SER A 399 -26.35 16.48 -18.02
N HIS A 400 -26.26 15.20 -18.34
CA HIS A 400 -26.61 14.09 -17.43
C HIS A 400 -25.57 12.98 -17.59
N PHE A 401 -24.87 12.63 -16.50
CA PHE A 401 -23.84 11.59 -16.48
C PHE A 401 -23.55 11.12 -15.05
N THR A 402 -23.05 9.90 -14.89
CA THR A 402 -22.54 9.39 -13.60
C THR A 402 -21.03 9.22 -13.66
N PHE A 403 -20.31 9.59 -12.61
CA PHE A 403 -18.91 9.18 -12.42
C PHE A 403 -18.70 8.49 -11.06
N ALA A 404 -17.62 7.74 -10.90
CA ALA A 404 -17.27 7.09 -9.64
C ALA A 404 -15.97 7.67 -9.06
N ALA A 405 -15.81 7.63 -7.72
CA ALA A 405 -14.59 8.08 -7.05
C ALA A 405 -14.21 7.21 -5.83
N SER A 406 -12.90 6.93 -5.70
CA SER A 406 -12.26 6.28 -4.53
C SER A 406 -10.74 6.48 -4.59
N SER A 407 -9.98 5.88 -3.68
CA SER A 407 -8.50 5.94 -3.55
C SER A 407 -8.01 4.72 -2.75
N CYS A 408 -6.71 4.55 -2.54
CA CYS A 408 -6.13 3.57 -1.61
C CYS A 408 -6.33 2.09 -1.99
N ILE A 409 -5.37 1.53 -2.73
CA ILE A 409 -5.38 0.17 -3.28
C ILE A 409 -4.13 -0.64 -2.84
N ILE A 410 -4.30 -1.63 -1.96
CA ILE A 410 -3.35 -2.75 -1.81
C ILE A 410 -3.98 -4.02 -2.44
N PRO A 411 -3.42 -4.55 -3.55
CA PRO A 411 -3.82 -5.84 -4.11
C PRO A 411 -3.63 -6.99 -3.11
N GLY A 412 -4.55 -7.97 -3.12
CA GLY A 412 -4.49 -9.15 -2.24
C GLY A 412 -4.95 -8.90 -0.79
N TRP A 413 -5.32 -7.66 -0.44
CA TRP A 413 -5.77 -7.30 0.89
C TRP A 413 -7.30 -7.45 1.08
N PRO A 414 -7.80 -7.84 2.28
CA PRO A 414 -7.07 -8.53 3.36
C PRO A 414 -6.69 -9.95 2.96
N TYR A 415 -5.56 -10.43 3.49
CA TYR A 415 -4.92 -11.68 3.06
C TYR A 415 -5.82 -12.92 3.26
N VAL A 416 -5.94 -13.71 2.19
CA VAL A 416 -6.65 -14.98 2.13
C VAL A 416 -5.64 -16.08 1.76
N PRO A 417 -5.41 -17.09 2.62
CA PRO A 417 -4.57 -18.23 2.27
C PRO A 417 -5.05 -18.91 1.00
N PHE A 418 -4.13 -19.19 0.06
CA PHE A 418 -4.42 -19.78 -1.26
C PHE A 418 -5.38 -18.97 -2.13
N GLY A 419 -5.57 -17.67 -1.82
CA GLY A 419 -6.35 -16.75 -2.64
C GLY A 419 -5.53 -16.09 -3.75
N ASP A 420 -6.21 -15.29 -4.58
CA ASP A 420 -5.55 -14.40 -5.53
C ASP A 420 -4.82 -13.27 -4.77
N HIS A 421 -3.49 -13.27 -4.84
CA HIS A 421 -2.59 -12.30 -4.23
C HIS A 421 -2.70 -10.89 -4.81
N LEU A 422 -3.38 -10.72 -5.95
CA LEU A 422 -3.63 -9.43 -6.59
C LEU A 422 -5.11 -9.06 -6.62
N SER A 423 -6.00 -9.80 -5.95
CA SER A 423 -7.43 -9.45 -5.96
C SER A 423 -7.69 -8.09 -5.34
N VAL A 424 -8.37 -7.22 -6.09
CA VAL A 424 -8.84 -5.89 -5.66
C VAL A 424 -10.36 -5.96 -5.55
N LYS A 425 -10.86 -6.55 -4.47
CA LYS A 425 -12.30 -6.77 -4.22
C LYS A 425 -13.13 -5.49 -4.35
N GLY A 426 -12.57 -4.33 -3.97
CA GLY A 426 -13.19 -3.04 -4.21
C GLY A 426 -13.45 -2.73 -5.68
N ALA A 427 -12.48 -3.02 -6.56
CA ALA A 427 -12.62 -2.85 -8.00
C ALA A 427 -13.66 -3.82 -8.60
N ARG A 428 -13.83 -5.01 -8.00
CA ARG A 428 -14.93 -5.93 -8.33
C ARG A 428 -16.30 -5.33 -7.99
N TYR A 429 -16.45 -4.71 -6.82
CA TYR A 429 -17.69 -4.01 -6.45
C TYR A 429 -17.94 -2.76 -7.31
N LEU A 430 -16.88 -1.99 -7.60
CA LEU A 430 -16.93 -0.85 -8.52
C LEU A 430 -17.34 -1.28 -9.94
N SER A 431 -16.84 -2.43 -10.43
CA SER A 431 -17.27 -3.00 -11.72
C SER A 431 -18.77 -3.32 -11.75
N SER A 432 -19.38 -3.74 -10.65
CA SER A 432 -20.83 -3.95 -10.59
C SER A 432 -21.59 -2.61 -10.55
N ALA A 433 -21.07 -1.62 -9.83
CA ALA A 433 -21.67 -0.28 -9.79
C ALA A 433 -21.56 0.46 -11.13
N ILE A 434 -20.49 0.23 -11.90
CA ILE A 434 -20.33 0.76 -13.26
C ILE A 434 -21.51 0.34 -14.15
N GLU A 435 -21.90 -0.93 -14.07
CA GLU A 435 -23.02 -1.49 -14.85
C GLU A 435 -24.39 -1.05 -14.31
N SER A 436 -24.57 -0.94 -12.99
CA SER A 436 -25.88 -0.58 -12.41
C SER A 436 -26.17 0.92 -12.34
N GLU A 437 -25.15 1.77 -12.28
CA GLU A 437 -25.26 3.23 -12.11
C GLU A 437 -24.92 4.02 -13.39
N ASN A 438 -24.60 3.33 -14.50
CA ASN A 438 -24.20 3.91 -15.80
C ASN A 438 -23.02 4.89 -15.66
N VAL A 439 -21.92 4.42 -15.07
CA VAL A 439 -20.71 5.23 -14.82
C VAL A 439 -19.95 5.48 -16.13
N ASP A 440 -19.81 6.75 -16.51
CA ASP A 440 -19.08 7.19 -17.71
C ASP A 440 -17.55 7.24 -17.51
N PHE A 441 -17.06 7.46 -16.28
CA PHE A 441 -15.63 7.40 -15.92
C PHE A 441 -15.39 7.21 -14.41
N ALA A 442 -14.18 6.78 -14.05
CA ALA A 442 -13.73 6.62 -12.66
C ALA A 442 -12.55 7.56 -12.31
N LEU A 443 -12.62 8.20 -11.15
CA LEU A 443 -11.56 8.96 -10.51
C LEU A 443 -10.90 8.11 -9.42
N LEU A 444 -9.59 7.87 -9.53
CA LEU A 444 -8.79 7.25 -8.48
C LEU A 444 -7.89 8.32 -7.84
N MET A 445 -8.28 8.73 -6.64
CA MET A 445 -7.90 9.97 -5.96
C MET A 445 -6.64 9.82 -5.11
N GLY A 446 -5.64 9.10 -5.62
CA GLY A 446 -4.42 8.78 -4.91
C GLY A 446 -4.30 7.33 -4.46
N ASP A 447 -3.11 6.96 -4.02
CA ASP A 447 -2.73 5.63 -3.53
C ASP A 447 -3.16 4.49 -4.48
N PHE A 448 -2.86 4.66 -5.78
CA PHE A 448 -3.09 3.61 -6.78
C PHE A 448 -2.11 2.44 -6.59
N ILE A 449 -0.94 2.74 -6.01
CA ILE A 449 -0.01 1.77 -5.44
C ILE A 449 0.34 2.16 -4.01
N TYR A 450 0.80 1.18 -3.23
CA TYR A 450 1.58 1.43 -2.02
C TYR A 450 3.04 1.05 -2.26
N ALA A 451 3.93 2.04 -2.37
CA ALA A 451 5.36 1.84 -2.57
C ALA A 451 6.13 1.52 -1.28
N ASP A 452 5.54 1.69 -0.11
CA ASP A 452 6.22 1.47 1.18
C ASP A 452 5.74 0.21 1.91
N THR A 453 4.49 -0.20 1.73
CA THR A 453 3.85 -1.38 2.34
C THR A 453 3.55 -2.48 1.31
N PRO A 454 3.38 -3.76 1.72
CA PRO A 454 3.67 -4.32 3.04
C PRO A 454 5.18 -4.51 3.32
N TYR A 455 6.05 -4.11 2.39
CA TYR A 455 7.50 -4.20 2.52
C TYR A 455 8.20 -3.13 1.67
N ARG A 456 8.94 -2.23 2.32
CA ARG A 456 9.74 -1.16 1.69
C ARG A 456 11.02 -1.78 1.10
N GLY A 457 10.91 -2.23 -0.14
CA GLY A 457 11.75 -3.32 -0.63
C GLY A 457 13.03 -2.92 -1.36
N ARG A 458 14.14 -3.60 -1.03
CA ARG A 458 15.28 -3.72 -1.97
C ARG A 458 14.89 -4.71 -3.06
N SER A 459 14.42 -4.19 -4.18
CA SER A 459 13.98 -4.95 -5.35
C SER A 459 15.07 -5.84 -5.95
N LYS A 460 14.66 -6.84 -6.75
CA LYS A 460 15.46 -7.26 -7.92
C LYS A 460 15.49 -6.08 -8.91
N GLY A 461 16.57 -5.90 -9.67
CA GLY A 461 16.65 -4.81 -10.64
C GLY A 461 16.90 -3.42 -10.01
N THR A 462 16.38 -2.37 -10.64
CA THR A 462 16.60 -0.97 -10.25
C THR A 462 15.54 -0.47 -9.25
N LYS A 463 15.73 0.74 -8.72
CA LYS A 463 14.68 1.44 -7.97
C LYS A 463 13.46 1.74 -8.83
N ARG A 464 13.65 2.14 -10.09
CA ARG A 464 12.57 2.37 -11.07
C ARG A 464 11.68 1.13 -11.27
N ASP A 465 12.29 -0.05 -11.46
CA ASP A 465 11.55 -1.32 -11.57
C ASP A 465 10.69 -1.62 -10.33
N TYR A 466 11.15 -1.24 -9.13
CA TYR A 466 10.38 -1.44 -7.91
C TYR A 466 9.00 -0.77 -7.96
N PHE A 467 8.94 0.51 -8.34
CA PHE A 467 7.70 1.26 -8.47
C PHE A 467 6.89 0.75 -9.68
N MET A 468 7.55 0.49 -10.82
CA MET A 468 6.88 -0.03 -12.02
C MET A 468 6.20 -1.38 -11.77
N ARG A 469 6.85 -2.32 -11.06
CA ARG A 469 6.21 -3.60 -10.71
C ARG A 469 4.99 -3.42 -9.81
N LYS A 470 4.96 -2.42 -8.92
CA LYS A 470 3.76 -2.13 -8.12
C LYS A 470 2.58 -1.75 -9.03
N TYR A 471 2.82 -0.95 -10.08
CA TYR A 471 1.80 -0.70 -11.10
C TYR A 471 1.45 -1.95 -11.90
N ARG A 472 2.43 -2.76 -12.33
CA ARG A 472 2.17 -4.06 -12.99
C ARG A 472 1.28 -4.96 -12.13
N GLN A 473 1.51 -5.01 -10.81
CA GLN A 473 0.71 -5.79 -9.86
C GLN A 473 -0.73 -5.27 -9.70
N THR A 474 -0.95 -3.95 -9.61
CA THR A 474 -2.33 -3.41 -9.57
C THR A 474 -3.04 -3.60 -10.91
N TYR A 475 -2.39 -3.34 -12.06
CA TYR A 475 -3.00 -3.50 -13.38
C TYR A 475 -3.19 -4.96 -13.82
N ALA A 476 -2.38 -5.91 -13.34
CA ALA A 476 -2.59 -7.34 -13.58
C ALA A 476 -3.76 -7.94 -12.78
N SER A 477 -4.32 -7.20 -11.82
CA SER A 477 -5.50 -7.65 -11.09
C SER A 477 -6.69 -7.82 -12.04
N GLU A 478 -7.18 -9.04 -12.17
CA GLU A 478 -8.41 -9.33 -12.93
C GLU A 478 -9.64 -8.60 -12.34
N ASP A 479 -9.58 -8.06 -11.11
CA ASP A 479 -10.63 -7.17 -10.58
C ASP A 479 -10.47 -5.71 -11.03
N MET A 480 -9.24 -5.20 -11.18
CA MET A 480 -8.99 -3.88 -11.80
C MET A 480 -9.27 -3.89 -13.30
N ARG A 481 -8.96 -5.00 -13.97
CA ARG A 481 -9.25 -5.23 -15.39
C ARG A 481 -10.71 -4.97 -15.75
N LYS A 482 -11.62 -5.49 -14.92
CA LYS A 482 -13.07 -5.30 -15.04
C LYS A 482 -13.49 -3.82 -14.98
N VAL A 483 -12.67 -2.94 -14.41
CA VAL A 483 -12.87 -1.48 -14.41
C VAL A 483 -12.25 -0.86 -15.66
N TYR A 484 -10.94 -1.04 -15.91
CA TYR A 484 -10.23 -0.30 -16.96
C TYR A 484 -10.52 -0.76 -18.41
N GLU A 485 -11.03 -1.98 -18.62
CA GLU A 485 -11.53 -2.43 -19.94
C GLU A 485 -12.97 -1.91 -20.22
N ARG A 486 -13.67 -1.34 -19.23
CA ARG A 486 -15.05 -0.80 -19.35
C ARG A 486 -15.14 0.72 -19.35
N VAL A 487 -14.44 1.40 -18.44
CA VAL A 487 -14.52 2.87 -18.26
C VAL A 487 -13.13 3.53 -18.25
N PRO A 488 -13.02 4.79 -18.69
CA PRO A 488 -11.80 5.56 -18.54
C PRO A 488 -11.43 5.75 -17.06
N ILE A 489 -10.14 5.59 -16.74
CA ILE A 489 -9.60 5.86 -15.40
C ILE A 489 -8.70 7.10 -15.44
N ILE A 490 -9.11 8.08 -14.64
CA ILE A 490 -8.42 9.36 -14.41
C ILE A 490 -7.83 9.30 -13.00
N ASN A 491 -6.53 9.58 -12.86
CA ASN A 491 -5.78 9.36 -11.61
C ASN A 491 -5.28 10.68 -11.00
N VAL A 492 -5.29 10.77 -9.69
CA VAL A 492 -4.65 11.84 -8.89
C VAL A 492 -3.32 11.33 -8.34
N TYR A 493 -2.42 12.25 -7.98
CA TYR A 493 -1.11 11.93 -7.42
C TYR A 493 -1.14 12.05 -5.89
N ASP A 494 -0.61 11.05 -5.18
CA ASP A 494 -0.55 11.03 -3.71
C ASP A 494 0.85 10.69 -3.19
N ASP A 495 0.97 10.43 -1.88
CA ASP A 495 2.24 10.15 -1.24
C ASP A 495 2.67 8.68 -1.36
N HIS A 496 1.79 7.69 -1.25
CA HIS A 496 2.17 6.28 -1.32
C HIS A 496 2.58 5.81 -2.73
N GLU A 497 2.41 6.65 -3.76
CA GLU A 497 3.14 6.55 -5.03
C GLU A 497 4.68 6.62 -4.84
N ILE A 498 5.16 7.29 -3.78
CA ILE A 498 6.57 7.50 -3.43
C ILE A 498 6.90 6.86 -2.06
N ALA A 499 6.30 7.39 -0.98
CA ALA A 499 6.38 6.97 0.42
C ALA A 499 5.35 7.74 1.27
N ASN A 500 4.77 7.07 2.27
CA ASN A 500 3.90 7.65 3.32
C ASN A 500 4.36 9.04 3.80
N ASP A 501 3.42 9.99 3.91
CA ASP A 501 3.55 11.41 4.31
C ASP A 501 4.52 12.25 3.44
N TYR A 502 4.84 11.86 2.20
CA TYR A 502 5.78 12.59 1.32
C TYR A 502 5.39 14.07 1.13
N ALA A 503 6.31 14.99 1.44
CA ALA A 503 6.20 16.42 1.18
C ALA A 503 7.36 16.89 0.31
N GLY A 504 7.07 17.51 -0.84
CA GLY A 504 8.05 17.79 -1.89
C GLY A 504 9.17 18.76 -1.50
N GLU A 505 8.90 19.74 -0.64
CA GLU A 505 9.93 20.67 -0.13
C GLU A 505 10.67 20.15 1.12
N SER A 506 10.35 18.93 1.58
CA SER A 506 11.04 18.31 2.73
C SER A 506 12.47 17.86 2.38
N LYS A 507 13.30 17.68 3.41
CA LYS A 507 14.71 17.27 3.26
C LYS A 507 14.87 15.77 2.98
N ASP A 508 13.86 14.96 3.29
CA ASP A 508 13.87 13.50 3.19
C ASP A 508 12.94 13.02 2.08
N THR A 509 13.33 13.30 0.83
CA THR A 509 12.58 12.94 -0.40
C THR A 509 13.21 11.78 -1.20
N PRO A 510 13.55 10.61 -0.58
CA PRO A 510 14.28 9.56 -1.25
C PRO A 510 13.47 8.93 -2.39
N HIS A 511 14.04 9.04 -3.60
CA HIS A 511 13.63 8.31 -4.81
C HIS A 511 12.42 8.90 -5.55
N PHE A 512 12.07 10.17 -5.30
CA PHE A 512 11.04 10.90 -6.04
C PHE A 512 11.15 10.73 -7.58
N GLN A 513 12.35 10.85 -8.16
CA GLN A 513 12.53 10.70 -9.61
C GLN A 513 12.17 9.30 -10.15
N ASP A 514 12.53 8.22 -9.42
CA ASP A 514 12.19 6.85 -9.82
C ASP A 514 10.67 6.57 -9.66
N ALA A 515 10.06 7.16 -8.62
CA ALA A 515 8.64 7.05 -8.31
C ALA A 515 7.76 7.82 -9.31
N ASN A 516 8.06 9.12 -9.49
CA ASN A 516 7.33 9.99 -10.41
C ASN A 516 7.48 9.51 -11.86
N HIS A 517 8.64 8.97 -12.27
CA HIS A 517 8.78 8.34 -13.59
C HIS A 517 7.83 7.14 -13.78
N ALA A 518 7.65 6.30 -12.76
CA ALA A 518 6.69 5.20 -12.81
C ALA A 518 5.23 5.70 -12.82
N TYR A 519 4.89 6.70 -12.00
CA TYR A 519 3.57 7.34 -12.04
C TYR A 519 3.28 7.97 -13.40
N VAL A 520 4.20 8.74 -13.97
CA VAL A 520 4.05 9.39 -15.28
C VAL A 520 3.82 8.34 -16.38
N ALA A 521 4.57 7.23 -16.39
CA ALA A 521 4.38 6.16 -17.37
C ALA A 521 3.01 5.47 -17.29
N TYR A 522 2.50 5.18 -16.08
CA TYR A 522 1.28 4.38 -15.87
C TYR A 522 -0.02 5.16 -15.71
N ASN A 523 0.05 6.34 -15.06
CA ASN A 523 -1.10 7.11 -14.59
C ASN A 523 -1.07 8.56 -15.07
N GLY A 524 0.11 9.21 -15.13
CA GLY A 524 0.28 10.63 -15.50
C GLY A 524 0.10 10.92 -17.00
N GLU A 525 0.84 10.31 -17.91
CA GLU A 525 0.66 10.53 -19.37
C GLU A 525 -0.77 10.20 -19.86
N PRO A 526 -1.45 9.17 -19.33
CA PRO A 526 -2.86 8.90 -19.63
C PRO A 526 -3.84 9.97 -19.15
N ASN A 527 -3.52 10.78 -18.14
CA ASN A 527 -4.39 11.86 -17.67
C ASN A 527 -4.48 13.01 -18.70
N TYR A 528 -5.23 14.07 -18.38
CA TYR A 528 -5.33 15.23 -19.26
C TYR A 528 -3.98 15.93 -19.41
N ASP A 529 -3.82 16.69 -20.50
CA ASP A 529 -2.59 17.42 -20.73
C ASP A 529 -2.38 18.45 -19.61
N THR A 530 -1.23 18.34 -18.96
CA THR A 530 -0.81 19.12 -17.79
C THR A 530 -0.77 20.60 -18.13
N VAL A 531 -1.08 21.51 -17.19
CA VAL A 531 -1.09 22.95 -17.50
C VAL A 531 0.34 23.46 -17.75
N SER A 532 0.70 23.54 -19.04
CA SER A 532 2.00 23.97 -19.50
C SER A 532 2.23 25.46 -19.29
N ASP A 533 3.33 25.81 -18.63
CA ASP A 533 3.90 27.15 -18.76
C ASP A 533 4.49 27.32 -20.16
N ALA A 534 4.59 28.57 -20.63
CA ALA A 534 5.39 28.90 -21.80
C ALA A 534 6.87 28.43 -21.67
N SER A 535 7.41 28.29 -20.46
CA SER A 535 8.75 27.71 -20.22
C SER A 535 8.83 26.21 -20.54
N SER A 536 7.76 25.44 -20.34
CA SER A 536 7.68 24.02 -20.71
C SER A 536 7.52 23.78 -22.23
N LEU A 537 7.26 24.84 -23.00
CA LEU A 537 7.35 24.83 -24.46
C LEU A 537 8.78 25.16 -24.98
N LEU A 538 9.67 25.64 -24.09
CA LEU A 538 11.04 26.03 -24.42
C LEU A 538 12.08 25.02 -23.92
N ASN A 539 11.84 24.38 -22.78
CA ASN A 539 12.70 23.33 -22.22
C ASN A 539 12.01 21.96 -22.30
N SER A 540 12.53 21.06 -23.14
CA SER A 540 12.07 19.66 -23.24
C SER A 540 12.17 18.88 -21.93
N ASP A 541 13.10 19.30 -21.08
CA ASP A 541 13.52 18.59 -19.88
C ASP A 541 12.76 19.09 -18.62
N ALA A 542 11.76 19.97 -18.82
CA ALA A 542 10.88 20.45 -17.77
C ALA A 542 9.90 19.35 -17.33
N GLU A 543 10.17 18.73 -16.18
CA GLU A 543 9.38 17.63 -15.61
C GLU A 543 7.90 18.03 -15.39
N LYS A 544 7.01 17.52 -16.25
CA LYS A 544 5.55 17.74 -16.28
C LYS A 544 4.92 17.77 -14.88
N SER A 545 4.00 18.70 -14.64
CA SER A 545 3.26 18.82 -13.37
C SER A 545 2.11 17.81 -13.28
N ASN A 546 1.85 17.22 -12.11
CA ASN A 546 0.81 16.18 -11.99
C ASN A 546 -0.63 16.74 -11.85
N TYR A 547 -0.77 18.07 -11.73
CA TYR A 547 -2.07 18.77 -11.73
C TYR A 547 -2.56 19.12 -13.15
N TYR A 548 -3.88 19.09 -13.34
CA TYR A 548 -4.55 19.33 -14.63
C TYR A 548 -6.04 19.67 -14.41
N TRP A 549 -6.75 20.05 -15.49
CA TRP A 549 -8.20 20.28 -15.44
C TRP A 549 -8.88 19.76 -16.71
N PHE A 550 -10.19 19.48 -16.61
CA PHE A 550 -11.01 19.05 -17.73
C PHE A 550 -12.48 19.48 -17.59
N ARG A 551 -13.31 19.16 -18.59
CA ARG A 551 -14.77 19.33 -18.55
C ARG A 551 -15.47 18.05 -19.00
N HIS A 552 -16.60 17.73 -18.38
CA HIS A 552 -17.57 16.75 -18.87
C HIS A 552 -18.90 17.47 -19.09
N GLY A 553 -19.14 17.92 -20.33
CA GLY A 553 -20.27 18.80 -20.66
C GLY A 553 -20.26 20.10 -19.84
N ASP A 554 -21.28 20.27 -18.99
CA ASP A 554 -21.55 21.42 -18.12
C ASP A 554 -21.01 21.26 -16.67
N ALA A 555 -20.06 20.34 -16.49
CA ALA A 555 -19.26 20.22 -15.27
C ALA A 555 -17.78 20.45 -15.60
N ALA A 556 -17.06 21.21 -14.76
CA ALA A 556 -15.62 21.34 -14.82
C ALA A 556 -14.95 20.64 -13.62
N PHE A 557 -13.77 20.06 -13.87
CA PHE A 557 -12.98 19.34 -12.89
C PHE A 557 -11.58 19.96 -12.84
N PHE A 558 -11.07 20.27 -11.64
CA PHE A 558 -9.65 20.57 -11.41
C PHE A 558 -9.06 19.47 -10.53
N VAL A 559 -7.96 18.87 -10.98
CA VAL A 559 -7.22 17.84 -10.25
C VAL A 559 -5.94 18.47 -9.72
N LEU A 560 -5.81 18.49 -8.40
CA LEU A 560 -4.67 19.04 -7.67
C LEU A 560 -3.55 17.99 -7.54
N ASP A 561 -2.30 18.44 -7.62
CA ASP A 561 -1.16 17.77 -6.98
C ASP A 561 -1.02 18.39 -5.59
N ALA A 562 -1.20 17.60 -4.54
CA ALA A 562 -1.20 18.05 -3.15
C ALA A 562 0.02 17.53 -2.36
N ARG A 563 1.07 17.04 -3.06
CA ARG A 563 2.23 16.41 -2.42
C ARG A 563 3.58 16.89 -2.99
N ARG A 564 3.70 17.17 -4.29
CA ARG A 564 4.97 17.56 -4.93
C ARG A 564 5.41 19.00 -4.65
N TYR A 565 4.46 19.89 -4.38
CA TYR A 565 4.73 21.33 -4.19
C TYR A 565 4.45 21.81 -2.76
N ARG A 566 4.16 20.88 -1.83
CA ARG A 566 3.89 21.24 -0.44
C ARG A 566 5.16 21.39 0.39
N SER A 567 5.12 22.37 1.27
CA SER A 567 6.04 22.55 2.39
C SER A 567 5.99 21.34 3.33
N ALA A 568 7.04 21.16 4.15
CA ALA A 568 7.08 20.07 5.13
C ALA A 568 5.86 20.12 6.07
N ASN A 569 5.25 18.96 6.32
CA ASN A 569 4.03 18.83 7.12
C ASN A 569 4.19 19.43 8.53
N GLU A 570 5.37 19.25 9.13
CA GLU A 570 5.73 19.71 10.48
C GLU A 570 6.16 21.18 10.55
N ALA A 571 6.15 21.93 9.43
CA ALA A 571 6.41 23.36 9.43
C ALA A 571 5.29 24.14 10.14
N GLU A 572 5.63 25.31 10.67
CA GLU A 572 4.65 26.24 11.25
C GLU A 572 3.71 26.77 10.15
N ASP A 573 2.40 26.87 10.44
CA ASP A 573 1.34 27.21 9.49
C ASP A 573 1.25 28.73 9.28
N ASP A 574 2.27 29.29 8.64
CA ASP A 574 2.44 30.72 8.37
C ASP A 574 2.06 31.12 6.92
N GLU A 575 2.37 32.35 6.51
CA GLU A 575 2.12 32.84 5.15
C GLU A 575 3.01 32.20 4.07
N GLN A 576 4.05 31.46 4.46
CA GLN A 576 5.01 30.80 3.55
C GLN A 576 4.67 29.32 3.35
N LYS A 577 4.17 28.64 4.39
CA LYS A 577 3.76 27.23 4.31
C LYS A 577 2.63 27.05 3.28
N THR A 578 2.87 26.19 2.30
CA THR A 578 1.94 25.97 1.18
C THR A 578 1.68 24.49 0.94
N MET A 579 0.45 24.16 0.51
CA MET A 579 0.05 22.83 0.04
C MET A 579 0.22 22.70 -1.49
N LEU A 580 -0.01 23.78 -2.24
CA LEU A 580 -0.04 23.75 -3.71
C LEU A 580 1.21 24.35 -4.37
N GLY A 581 1.98 25.18 -3.65
CA GLY A 581 2.97 26.06 -4.25
C GLY A 581 2.34 27.22 -5.03
N GLU A 582 3.07 28.34 -5.11
CA GLU A 582 2.59 29.60 -5.73
C GLU A 582 1.98 29.39 -7.13
N LYS A 583 2.66 28.62 -7.99
CA LYS A 583 2.27 28.39 -9.38
C LYS A 583 0.93 27.66 -9.51
N GLN A 584 0.73 26.55 -8.81
CA GLN A 584 -0.52 25.79 -8.89
C GLN A 584 -1.65 26.54 -8.20
N LYS A 585 -1.38 27.19 -7.05
CA LYS A 585 -2.34 28.10 -6.40
C LYS A 585 -2.82 29.19 -7.36
N ARG A 586 -1.92 29.86 -8.09
CA ARG A 586 -2.28 30.85 -9.11
C ARG A 586 -3.15 30.25 -10.22
N VAL A 587 -2.74 29.14 -10.83
CA VAL A 587 -3.49 28.49 -11.92
C VAL A 587 -4.87 28.00 -11.45
N PHE A 588 -5.00 27.54 -10.21
CA PHE A 588 -6.28 27.15 -9.63
C PHE A 588 -7.22 28.35 -9.45
N LYS A 589 -6.72 29.50 -8.99
CA LYS A 589 -7.50 30.75 -8.89
C LYS A 589 -7.93 31.31 -10.26
N GLU A 590 -7.04 31.22 -11.26
CA GLU A 590 -7.35 31.55 -12.66
C GLU A 590 -8.45 30.65 -13.22
N TRP A 591 -8.35 29.33 -12.98
CA TRP A 591 -9.40 28.37 -13.35
C TRP A 591 -10.73 28.66 -12.67
N LEU A 592 -10.75 28.85 -11.34
CA LEU A 592 -11.95 29.20 -10.57
C LEU A 592 -12.66 30.42 -11.16
N THR A 593 -11.89 31.47 -11.49
CA THR A 593 -12.39 32.68 -12.14
C THR A 593 -13.02 32.38 -13.51
N ALA A 594 -12.37 31.56 -14.33
CA ALA A 594 -12.86 31.18 -15.65
C ALA A 594 -14.09 30.26 -15.61
N VAL A 595 -14.22 29.38 -14.62
CA VAL A 595 -15.37 28.45 -14.50
C VAL A 595 -16.56 29.03 -13.74
N ASN A 596 -16.38 30.07 -12.92
CA ASN A 596 -17.41 30.61 -12.00
C ASN A 596 -18.79 30.74 -12.67
N SER A 597 -18.85 31.45 -13.80
CA SER A 597 -20.06 31.71 -14.58
C SER A 597 -20.16 30.95 -15.91
N THR A 598 -19.31 29.94 -16.15
CA THR A 598 -19.22 29.22 -17.45
C THR A 598 -19.40 27.70 -17.38
N VAL A 599 -19.70 27.15 -16.20
CA VAL A 599 -20.25 25.79 -15.97
C VAL A 599 -21.18 25.79 -14.77
N THR A 600 -22.14 24.88 -14.77
CA THR A 600 -23.04 24.67 -13.63
C THR A 600 -22.30 24.11 -12.40
N PHE A 601 -21.65 22.95 -12.49
CA PHE A 601 -20.94 22.31 -11.36
C PHE A 601 -19.41 22.40 -11.49
N LYS A 602 -18.72 22.57 -10.36
CA LYS A 602 -17.26 22.61 -10.24
C LYS A 602 -16.82 21.52 -9.28
N PHE A 603 -16.01 20.58 -9.74
CA PHE A 603 -15.41 19.55 -8.92
C PHE A 603 -13.93 19.88 -8.70
N VAL A 604 -13.51 19.93 -7.44
CA VAL A 604 -12.11 20.06 -7.06
C VAL A 604 -11.68 18.72 -6.49
N VAL A 605 -10.75 18.05 -7.15
CA VAL A 605 -10.26 16.73 -6.77
C VAL A 605 -8.88 16.90 -6.18
N THR A 606 -8.73 16.47 -4.93
CA THR A 606 -7.49 16.46 -4.15
C THR A 606 -7.27 15.03 -3.66
N SER A 607 -6.04 14.69 -3.30
CA SER A 607 -5.79 13.42 -2.62
C SER A 607 -5.98 13.58 -1.10
N THR A 608 -5.36 14.61 -0.52
CA THR A 608 -5.53 14.98 0.90
C THR A 608 -6.89 15.63 1.19
N PRO A 609 -7.55 15.34 2.34
CA PRO A 609 -8.83 15.95 2.71
C PRO A 609 -8.75 17.45 3.02
N PHE A 610 -9.75 18.20 2.56
CA PHE A 610 -9.83 19.66 2.72
C PHE A 610 -10.52 20.08 4.03
N MET A 611 -11.37 19.23 4.60
CA MET A 611 -12.00 19.41 5.92
C MET A 611 -10.99 19.17 7.06
N THR A 612 -11.09 20.00 8.09
CA THR A 612 -10.20 20.00 9.26
C THR A 612 -10.70 19.10 10.41
N LEU A 613 -11.68 18.23 10.13
CA LEU A 613 -12.31 17.35 11.11
C LEU A 613 -11.47 16.11 11.47
N TRP A 614 -10.45 15.81 10.67
CA TRP A 614 -9.52 14.72 10.89
C TRP A 614 -8.49 15.06 11.98
N GLY A 615 -7.97 14.04 12.64
CA GLY A 615 -7.02 14.13 13.74
C GLY A 615 -6.41 12.75 14.01
N GLY A 616 -6.06 12.49 15.27
CA GLY A 616 -5.27 11.29 15.61
C GLY A 616 -3.82 11.44 15.13
N ILE A 617 -3.18 10.32 14.76
CA ILE A 617 -1.81 10.32 14.24
C ILE A 617 -1.80 10.91 12.83
N ASN A 618 -0.94 11.92 12.61
CA ASN A 618 -0.60 12.64 11.37
C ASN A 618 -1.75 13.34 10.62
N GLY A 619 -3.01 12.96 10.86
CA GLY A 619 -4.20 13.55 10.22
C GLY A 619 -4.46 15.02 10.56
N ALA A 620 -3.71 15.61 11.49
CA ALA A 620 -3.72 17.05 11.77
C ALA A 620 -2.71 17.84 10.94
N ASP A 621 -1.63 17.20 10.49
CA ASP A 621 -0.42 17.85 9.98
C ASP A 621 -0.23 17.58 8.48
N ASP A 622 -0.65 16.39 8.02
CA ASP A 622 -0.58 15.97 6.62
C ASP A 622 -1.77 16.44 5.75
N THR A 623 -2.94 16.62 6.37
CA THR A 623 -4.16 17.10 5.68
C THR A 623 -4.18 18.63 5.60
N TRP A 624 -5.17 19.22 4.91
CA TRP A 624 -5.35 20.67 4.88
C TRP A 624 -5.61 21.32 6.25
N ARG A 625 -5.77 20.53 7.32
CA ARG A 625 -5.71 20.99 8.72
C ARG A 625 -4.33 21.52 9.13
N GLY A 626 -3.25 21.09 8.49
CA GLY A 626 -1.89 21.56 8.75
C GLY A 626 -1.47 22.78 7.94
N PHE A 627 -2.36 23.27 7.06
CA PHE A 627 -2.10 24.31 6.06
C PHE A 627 -3.28 25.31 6.02
N GLN A 628 -3.77 25.71 7.20
CA GLN A 628 -4.98 26.51 7.35
C GLN A 628 -4.83 27.92 6.78
N THR A 629 -3.61 28.48 6.71
CA THR A 629 -3.37 29.79 6.11
C THR A 629 -3.72 29.79 4.61
N GLU A 630 -3.17 28.85 3.82
CA GLU A 630 -3.56 28.69 2.41
C GLU A 630 -5.01 28.18 2.26
N ARG A 631 -5.47 27.28 3.14
CA ARG A 631 -6.86 26.79 3.11
C ARG A 631 -7.86 27.95 3.23
N THR A 632 -7.59 28.90 4.11
CA THR A 632 -8.41 30.10 4.34
C THR A 632 -8.38 31.00 3.10
N GLU A 633 -7.19 31.28 2.58
CA GLU A 633 -6.96 32.06 1.35
C GLU A 633 -7.73 31.50 0.13
N LEU A 634 -7.85 30.17 0.04
CA LEU A 634 -8.65 29.51 -0.99
C LEU A 634 -10.14 29.51 -0.68
N MET A 635 -10.55 29.28 0.57
CA MET A 635 -11.97 29.32 0.96
C MET A 635 -12.60 30.69 0.74
N ASP A 636 -11.89 31.78 1.07
CA ASP A 636 -12.33 33.16 0.86
C ASP A 636 -12.67 33.45 -0.62
N LEU A 637 -12.08 32.71 -1.57
CA LEU A 637 -12.44 32.77 -2.99
C LEU A 637 -13.59 31.80 -3.35
N LEU A 638 -13.57 30.59 -2.79
CA LEU A 638 -14.60 29.57 -3.03
C LEU A 638 -15.99 30.00 -2.54
N GLU A 639 -16.09 30.88 -1.55
CA GLU A 639 -17.38 31.46 -1.11
C GLU A 639 -18.17 32.17 -2.21
N PHE A 640 -17.46 32.69 -3.24
CA PHE A 640 -18.02 33.41 -4.38
C PHE A 640 -18.16 32.55 -5.64
N VAL A 641 -17.88 31.24 -5.56
CA VAL A 641 -18.03 30.29 -6.68
C VAL A 641 -19.22 29.37 -6.38
N PRO A 642 -20.31 29.41 -7.17
CA PRO A 642 -21.47 28.56 -6.93
C PRO A 642 -21.18 27.13 -7.36
N ASN A 643 -21.70 26.18 -6.58
CA ASN A 643 -21.76 24.74 -6.87
C ASN A 643 -20.38 24.05 -6.92
N VAL A 644 -19.53 24.35 -5.92
CA VAL A 644 -18.27 23.64 -5.71
C VAL A 644 -18.50 22.40 -4.86
N ILE A 645 -17.99 21.26 -5.35
CA ILE A 645 -17.89 20.00 -4.61
C ILE A 645 -16.40 19.61 -4.56
N ILE A 646 -15.89 19.29 -3.37
CA ILE A 646 -14.54 18.75 -3.17
C ILE A 646 -14.62 17.23 -3.03
N LEU A 647 -13.67 16.52 -3.64
CA LEU A 647 -13.50 15.07 -3.54
C LEU A 647 -12.09 14.75 -3.04
N SER A 648 -11.97 13.86 -2.04
CA SER A 648 -10.69 13.54 -1.39
C SER A 648 -10.55 12.07 -0.95
N GLY A 649 -9.31 11.62 -0.70
CA GLY A 649 -8.91 10.24 -0.42
C GLY A 649 -8.28 10.02 0.98
N ASP A 650 -7.05 9.50 1.01
CA ASP A 650 -6.14 9.34 2.18
C ASP A 650 -6.65 8.54 3.40
N ARG A 651 -7.71 8.97 4.11
CA ARG A 651 -7.98 8.62 5.53
C ARG A 651 -8.44 7.21 5.85
N HIS A 652 -8.71 6.37 4.86
CA HIS A 652 -9.33 5.05 4.95
C HIS A 652 -10.69 4.98 5.68
N GLU A 653 -11.32 6.13 5.93
CA GLU A 653 -12.62 6.32 6.59
C GLU A 653 -13.48 7.24 5.68
N PHE A 654 -14.80 7.02 5.54
CA PHE A 654 -15.65 7.93 4.73
C PHE A 654 -16.18 9.09 5.57
N ALA A 655 -16.11 10.32 5.03
CA ALA A 655 -16.73 11.50 5.60
C ALA A 655 -17.36 12.41 4.55
N ALA A 656 -18.44 13.10 4.91
CA ALA A 656 -19.02 14.20 4.13
C ALA A 656 -19.29 15.40 5.04
N ALA A 657 -18.95 16.60 4.59
CA ALA A 657 -19.10 17.83 5.36
C ALA A 657 -19.50 19.02 4.47
N THR A 658 -20.20 20.01 5.03
CA THR A 658 -20.23 21.37 4.46
C THR A 658 -19.11 22.22 5.05
N ILE A 659 -18.51 23.07 4.22
CA ILE A 659 -17.45 24.00 4.60
C ILE A 659 -17.96 25.41 4.34
N ARG A 660 -18.00 26.23 5.41
CA ARG A 660 -18.65 27.56 5.47
C ARG A 660 -20.11 27.60 4.99
N ASN A 661 -20.75 26.43 4.90
CA ASN A 661 -22.04 26.22 4.21
C ASN A 661 -22.07 26.72 2.74
N LYS A 662 -20.90 26.76 2.07
CA LYS A 662 -20.75 27.12 0.65
C LYS A 662 -20.34 25.93 -0.21
N VAL A 663 -19.41 25.11 0.31
CA VAL A 663 -18.79 23.97 -0.37
C VAL A 663 -19.22 22.68 0.31
N VAL A 664 -19.38 21.60 -0.46
CA VAL A 664 -19.57 20.24 0.08
C VAL A 664 -18.32 19.41 -0.22
N GLU A 665 -17.74 18.74 0.77
CA GLU A 665 -16.68 17.76 0.54
C GLU A 665 -17.20 16.33 0.75
N PHE A 666 -16.73 15.40 -0.10
CA PHE A 666 -16.84 13.96 0.10
C PHE A 666 -15.44 13.34 0.13
N SER A 667 -14.99 12.94 1.33
CA SER A 667 -13.76 12.18 1.55
C SER A 667 -14.10 10.69 1.53
N VAL A 668 -13.52 9.93 0.60
CA VAL A 668 -13.83 8.51 0.38
C VAL A 668 -12.60 7.66 0.09
N SER A 669 -12.28 6.83 1.07
CA SER A 669 -11.26 5.79 0.99
C SER A 669 -11.61 4.64 1.95
N PRO A 670 -11.08 3.43 1.76
CA PRO A 670 -10.28 2.99 0.62
C PRO A 670 -11.07 2.10 -0.34
N LEU A 671 -10.62 1.97 -1.59
CA LEU A 671 -11.14 0.96 -2.51
C LEU A 671 -10.73 -0.44 -2.05
N ASN A 672 -9.47 -0.63 -1.64
CA ASN A 672 -8.97 -1.96 -1.23
C ASN A 672 -7.82 -1.87 -0.21
N GLN A 673 -8.13 -1.38 0.99
CA GLN A 673 -7.21 -1.27 2.13
C GLN A 673 -8.00 -1.60 3.42
N PHE A 674 -7.36 -1.56 4.58
CA PHE A 674 -8.07 -1.60 5.87
C PHE A 674 -8.84 -0.30 6.12
N TYR A 675 -9.80 -0.30 7.06
CA TYR A 675 -10.29 0.94 7.69
C TYR A 675 -9.68 1.13 9.08
N LEU A 676 -9.61 2.37 9.57
CA LEU A 676 -8.92 2.69 10.82
C LEU A 676 -9.64 2.10 12.07
N PRO A 677 -8.90 1.48 13.01
CA PRO A 677 -9.45 0.94 14.26
C PRO A 677 -10.07 2.00 15.16
N ILE A 678 -9.38 3.14 15.25
CA ILE A 678 -9.66 4.25 16.16
C ILE A 678 -10.20 5.39 15.30
N ARG A 679 -11.32 5.99 15.72
CA ARG A 679 -11.96 7.08 14.96
C ARG A 679 -11.04 8.29 14.92
N THR A 680 -10.63 8.69 13.72
CA THR A 680 -9.77 9.87 13.56
C THR A 680 -10.55 11.16 13.32
N LEU A 681 -11.79 11.08 12.82
CA LEU A 681 -12.68 12.24 12.69
C LEU A 681 -13.41 12.59 13.98
N SER A 682 -13.56 13.90 14.25
CA SER A 682 -14.51 14.43 15.24
C SER A 682 -15.04 15.81 14.81
N PRO A 683 -16.33 16.13 14.98
CA PRO A 683 -16.85 17.49 14.84
C PRO A 683 -16.21 18.54 15.76
N LYS A 684 -15.40 18.12 16.74
CA LYS A 684 -14.66 19.01 17.65
C LYS A 684 -13.19 19.23 17.23
N HIS A 685 -12.76 18.68 16.10
CA HIS A 685 -11.41 18.90 15.55
C HIS A 685 -11.39 20.11 14.61
N GLY A 686 -10.25 20.82 14.59
CA GLY A 686 -10.02 21.95 13.71
C GLY A 686 -11.14 23.00 13.77
N LEU A 687 -11.53 23.47 12.61
CA LEU A 687 -12.58 24.46 12.38
C LEU A 687 -14.00 23.85 12.47
N GLY A 688 -14.13 22.56 12.80
CA GLY A 688 -15.37 21.99 13.31
C GLY A 688 -15.75 22.56 14.68
N ALA A 689 -14.75 22.90 15.51
CA ALA A 689 -14.97 23.50 16.82
C ALA A 689 -15.60 24.91 16.76
N THR A 690 -15.40 25.64 15.66
CA THR A 690 -16.04 26.93 15.37
C THR A 690 -17.34 26.79 14.56
N GLY A 691 -17.64 25.59 14.05
CA GLY A 691 -18.77 25.34 13.16
C GLY A 691 -18.54 25.73 11.69
N GLU A 692 -17.29 26.02 11.30
CA GLU A 692 -16.94 26.27 9.89
C GLU A 692 -17.06 24.99 9.05
N ASP A 693 -16.55 23.88 9.59
CA ASP A 693 -16.59 22.55 8.99
C ASP A 693 -17.69 21.72 9.66
N PHE A 694 -18.85 21.62 9.02
CA PHE A 694 -20.03 20.96 9.59
C PHE A 694 -20.19 19.53 9.02
N LEU A 695 -20.05 18.53 9.88
CA LEU A 695 -20.15 17.12 9.51
C LEU A 695 -21.59 16.71 9.12
N LEU A 696 -21.78 16.36 7.85
CA LEU A 696 -23.04 15.77 7.35
C LEU A 696 -23.12 14.27 7.65
N LYS A 697 -22.02 13.54 7.46
CA LYS A 697 -21.96 12.08 7.63
C LYS A 697 -20.55 11.58 7.88
N TYR A 698 -20.44 10.52 8.68
CA TYR A 698 -19.21 9.76 8.90
C TYR A 698 -19.56 8.26 8.86
N ILE A 699 -18.91 7.50 7.97
CA ILE A 699 -19.03 6.04 7.86
C ILE A 699 -17.61 5.46 7.77
N PRO A 700 -16.94 5.28 8.93
CA PRO A 700 -15.54 4.88 8.94
C PRO A 700 -15.31 3.40 8.56
N ASN A 701 -16.19 2.51 9.01
CA ASN A 701 -16.05 1.06 8.79
C ASN A 701 -16.21 0.64 7.32
N GLY A 702 -15.48 -0.41 6.93
CA GLY A 702 -15.57 -1.08 5.63
C GLY A 702 -14.26 -0.98 4.86
N ASN A 703 -13.79 -2.10 4.31
CA ASN A 703 -12.50 -2.21 3.60
C ASN A 703 -12.60 -1.81 2.11
N HIS A 704 -13.82 -1.69 1.60
CA HIS A 704 -14.11 -1.38 0.21
C HIS A 704 -15.16 -0.27 0.12
N LYS A 705 -14.72 0.97 -0.07
CA LYS A 705 -15.56 2.19 -0.06
C LYS A 705 -15.33 3.01 -1.34
N PHE A 706 -16.40 3.38 -2.02
CA PHE A 706 -16.37 4.28 -3.19
C PHE A 706 -17.70 5.02 -3.29
N VAL A 707 -17.69 6.18 -3.94
CA VAL A 707 -18.93 6.91 -4.28
C VAL A 707 -19.25 6.81 -5.76
N THR A 708 -20.53 6.88 -6.12
CA THR A 708 -20.98 7.34 -7.43
C THR A 708 -21.63 8.72 -7.31
N MET A 709 -21.51 9.51 -8.38
CA MET A 709 -21.93 10.90 -8.49
C MET A 709 -22.70 11.06 -9.80
N GLU A 710 -24.03 10.94 -9.73
CA GLU A 710 -24.91 11.29 -10.86
C GLU A 710 -25.08 12.81 -10.88
N VAL A 711 -24.60 13.46 -11.94
CA VAL A 711 -24.71 14.90 -12.17
C VAL A 711 -25.83 15.15 -13.18
N ASP A 712 -26.83 15.95 -12.82
CA ASP A 712 -27.90 16.37 -13.72
C ASP A 712 -28.06 17.89 -13.72
N THR A 713 -27.80 18.52 -14.87
CA THR A 713 -27.99 19.96 -15.10
C THR A 713 -29.11 20.26 -16.10
N ARG A 714 -29.84 19.24 -16.59
CA ARG A 714 -30.93 19.38 -17.59
C ARG A 714 -32.04 20.32 -17.14
N THR A 715 -32.25 20.45 -15.82
CA THR A 715 -33.11 21.48 -15.24
C THR A 715 -32.25 22.66 -14.80
N ALA A 716 -31.99 23.61 -15.68
CA ALA A 716 -31.04 24.71 -15.44
C ALA A 716 -31.30 25.56 -14.17
N ASN A 717 -32.55 25.63 -13.70
CA ASN A 717 -32.94 26.32 -12.46
C ASN A 717 -32.88 25.43 -11.19
N LEU A 718 -32.71 24.12 -11.36
CA LEU A 718 -32.61 23.13 -10.29
C LEU A 718 -31.58 22.04 -10.66
N PRO A 719 -30.30 22.40 -10.85
CA PRO A 719 -29.26 21.42 -11.12
C PRO A 719 -28.93 20.63 -9.84
N ILE A 720 -28.66 19.33 -9.97
CA ILE A 720 -28.44 18.42 -8.82
C ILE A 720 -27.23 17.51 -9.04
N VAL A 721 -26.63 17.08 -7.93
CA VAL A 721 -25.76 15.89 -7.88
C VAL A 721 -26.34 14.90 -6.88
N ASN A 722 -26.66 13.69 -7.34
CA ASN A 722 -27.02 12.56 -6.48
C ASN A 722 -25.75 11.75 -6.17
N MET A 723 -25.24 11.89 -4.95
CA MET A 723 -24.13 11.09 -4.43
C MET A 723 -24.66 9.83 -3.77
N LYS A 724 -24.14 8.66 -4.13
CA LYS A 724 -24.31 7.39 -3.41
C LYS A 724 -22.97 6.90 -2.88
N LEU A 725 -22.91 6.50 -1.63
CA LEU A 725 -21.77 5.78 -1.04
C LEU A 725 -22.04 4.29 -1.06
N PHE A 726 -21.09 3.53 -1.60
CA PHE A 726 -21.04 2.07 -1.49
C PHE A 726 -20.00 1.65 -0.45
N VAL A 727 -20.35 0.67 0.39
CA VAL A 727 -19.46 0.04 1.37
C VAL A 727 -19.60 -1.48 1.26
N ASP A 728 -18.47 -2.18 1.09
CA ASP A 728 -18.36 -3.65 0.99
C ASP A 728 -19.40 -4.26 0.02
N GLY A 729 -19.65 -3.57 -1.10
CA GLY A 729 -20.56 -3.98 -2.19
C GLY A 729 -22.03 -3.58 -2.05
N LYS A 730 -22.39 -2.66 -1.13
CA LYS A 730 -23.79 -2.24 -0.89
C LYS A 730 -23.93 -0.72 -0.77
N GLU A 731 -25.03 -0.13 -1.27
CA GLU A 731 -25.40 1.27 -0.96
C GLU A 731 -25.55 1.41 0.57
N ALA A 732 -24.73 2.29 1.16
CA ALA A 732 -24.67 2.51 2.62
C ALA A 732 -25.20 3.90 3.03
N TRP A 733 -25.13 4.87 2.13
CA TRP A 733 -25.70 6.22 2.31
C TRP A 733 -25.86 6.92 0.96
N LYS A 734 -26.65 7.99 0.92
CA LYS A 734 -26.78 8.89 -0.23
C LYS A 734 -27.12 10.31 0.20
N LEU A 735 -26.75 11.28 -0.62
CA LEU A 735 -27.06 12.70 -0.45
C LEU A 735 -27.36 13.32 -1.83
N GLN A 736 -28.42 14.11 -1.92
CA GLN A 736 -28.65 15.00 -3.05
C GLN A 736 -28.09 16.39 -2.71
N VAL A 737 -27.14 16.87 -3.51
CA VAL A 737 -26.62 18.24 -3.44
C VAL A 737 -27.38 19.08 -4.47
N GLN A 738 -28.23 19.98 -3.97
CA GLN A 738 -28.95 20.93 -4.82
C GLN A 738 -28.01 22.12 -5.17
N GLY A 739 -27.75 22.31 -6.45
CA GLY A 739 -27.03 23.46 -6.98
C GLY A 739 -27.91 24.69 -7.18
N LYS A 740 -27.27 25.83 -7.34
CA LYS A 740 -27.85 27.10 -7.80
C LYS A 740 -27.80 27.17 -9.32
N ALA A 741 -28.75 27.87 -9.94
CA ALA A 741 -28.70 28.19 -11.35
C ALA A 741 -27.43 28.99 -11.69
N VAL A 742 -26.69 28.58 -12.74
CA VAL A 742 -25.56 29.35 -13.29
C VAL A 742 -25.95 29.81 -14.68
N HIS A 743 -26.42 31.05 -14.79
CA HIS A 743 -26.71 31.64 -16.09
C HIS A 743 -25.41 31.97 -16.80
N ALA A 744 -25.09 31.20 -17.84
CA ALA A 744 -23.92 31.43 -18.68
C ALA A 744 -23.97 32.85 -19.29
N SER A 745 -23.09 33.73 -18.81
CA SER A 745 -23.04 35.11 -19.25
C SER A 745 -22.56 35.18 -20.70
N ARG A 746 -23.51 35.28 -21.64
CA ARG A 746 -23.24 35.65 -23.05
C ARG A 746 -22.88 37.14 -23.20
N THR A 747 -22.77 37.88 -22.11
CA THR A 747 -22.40 39.30 -22.09
C THR A 747 -20.91 39.45 -22.37
N SER A 748 -20.55 40.42 -23.22
CA SER A 748 -19.21 40.67 -23.77
C SER A 748 -18.13 41.12 -22.75
N ILE A 749 -18.36 40.95 -21.45
CA ILE A 749 -17.47 41.32 -20.34
C ILE A 749 -16.15 40.54 -20.41
N GLY A 750 -16.16 39.30 -20.91
CA GLY A 750 -14.93 38.53 -21.17
C GLY A 750 -13.97 39.21 -22.17
N VAL A 751 -14.51 39.97 -23.13
CA VAL A 751 -13.70 40.76 -24.07
C VAL A 751 -13.04 41.94 -23.34
N ALA A 752 -13.76 42.63 -22.45
CA ALA A 752 -13.19 43.70 -21.64
C ALA A 752 -12.08 43.18 -20.69
N TYR A 753 -12.30 42.04 -20.04
CA TYR A 753 -11.28 41.39 -19.19
C TYR A 753 -10.02 41.01 -19.98
N SER A 754 -10.19 40.49 -21.21
CA SER A 754 -9.08 40.17 -22.12
C SER A 754 -8.36 41.42 -22.64
N ILE A 755 -9.04 42.54 -22.83
CA ILE A 755 -8.44 43.79 -23.36
C ILE A 755 -7.55 44.44 -22.31
N PHE A 756 -8.00 44.57 -21.05
CA PHE A 756 -7.18 45.20 -20.02
C PHE A 756 -5.91 44.40 -19.67
N SER A 757 -5.95 43.05 -19.78
CA SER A 757 -4.75 42.22 -19.63
C SER A 757 -3.83 42.27 -20.85
N LEU A 758 -4.36 42.27 -22.09
CA LEU A 758 -3.55 42.44 -23.30
C LEU A 758 -2.79 43.78 -23.33
N LEU A 759 -3.39 44.84 -22.76
CA LEU A 759 -2.83 46.18 -22.73
C LEU A 759 -1.94 46.47 -21.50
N GLY A 760 -1.79 45.51 -20.57
CA GLY A 760 -0.92 45.64 -19.40
C GLY A 760 -1.33 46.73 -18.39
N LEU A 761 -2.58 47.20 -18.43
CA LEU A 761 -3.05 48.33 -17.62
C LEU A 761 -3.49 47.88 -16.22
N ARG A 762 -3.02 48.56 -15.16
CA ARG A 762 -3.52 48.35 -13.79
C ARG A 762 -4.97 48.88 -13.65
N ARG A 763 -5.76 48.19 -12.82
CA ARG A 763 -7.20 48.45 -12.63
C ARG A 763 -7.48 49.86 -12.06
N PRO A 764 -8.49 50.59 -12.57
CA PRO A 764 -9.11 51.69 -11.84
C PRO A 764 -9.83 51.20 -10.58
N SER A 765 -9.90 52.04 -9.54
CA SER A 765 -10.44 51.68 -8.21
C SER A 765 -11.96 51.69 -8.09
N TRP A 766 -12.69 52.14 -9.11
CA TRP A 766 -14.15 52.40 -9.08
C TRP A 766 -15.01 51.27 -9.67
N LEU A 767 -14.45 50.06 -9.81
CA LEU A 767 -15.05 48.93 -10.53
C LEU A 767 -15.33 47.73 -9.58
N TRP A 768 -15.90 48.03 -8.41
CA TRP A 768 -16.36 47.10 -7.38
C TRP A 768 -17.89 47.15 -7.25
#